data_AF-A0A182IRP2-F1
#
_entry.id   AF-A0A182IRP2-F1
#
_cell.length_a   1.000
_cell.length_b   1.000
_cell.length_c   1.000
_cell.angle_alpha   90.00
_cell.angle_beta   90.00
_cell.angle_gamma   90.00
#
_symmetry.space_group_name_H-M   'P 1'
#
loop_
_entity.id
_entity.type
_entity.pdbx_description
1 polymer ?
#
loop_
_entity_poly.entity_id
_entity_poly.type
_entity_poly.pdbx_seq_one_letter_code
_entity_poly.pdbx_strand_id
1 'polypeptide(L)'
;MGAPRRRPEFKLTAQLVMLLVLWLPSAEVAAAKAPGMEQSMLVVNGTDCTLREPLYNQTFDFHALSSDLQRHVSSDDENEERFFFNVCGGESGPSGAYLKRPTGNVSLGQDARLLLTDGRLQFRFEGEPCGAKGGKGDSAVADRFSLDIILICRYERNPDDLRVLPHTTDSCRYFIFWDTPLACLPLPAAVRNNSCSVQDGAHEYRLLALGRENHEVPVGVGGSRFILSVCKPVHYGHDAMCPPGSSVCFVNETEPDRSRRYRDFGQTVANPTVDEQGRLVMSMRSGTPGQCEQSRIVFECGDGRGEVQYLGNASCTHEFVWRTELACRNASRPCALHNLLDLSPLAGRTYAVTAGGDNRTYELAVCRAPALPGFRCGADWGACETLHNGTQTVGLGRVNDELRFEKGPVLRYQSGADCDPAQGRRWETRIEFICDQARLEPLVVVAEDGDCLLVVHFVTSYACLGQPECGAYNASAPDQFVDLTPLVRSGGNYEARLGPGIPATHRYFLNVCRPLVPQYGLSCRGGAAACETIFDGTTQRNETTLGFPEVQPVVAGDTVLLKYFHGDPCPHDPHTNLSATVAFRCAPASGPGEPVLVEIEHECHYRFEWPTAAICPDAPGSSLPSSRIRFEASNCSFYNPATTAWANMREVFHGTEIGDLCDRNPTAYIDERTPAALAVHFTGPSGEHDTAKSCTDAGGKRSYNITVTCGDDGTLGRIEVSVAVHYTSRH
;
A
#
# COMPACT_ATOMS: atom_id res chain seq x y z
N MET A 1 12.39 -40.67 7.19
CA MET A 1 11.50 -41.32 6.19
C MET A 1 10.21 -40.53 6.15
N GLY A 2 9.78 -40.12 4.96
CA GLY A 2 8.58 -39.30 4.74
C GLY A 2 8.89 -38.06 3.89
N ALA A 3 8.92 -38.23 2.57
CA ALA A 3 9.10 -37.14 1.60
C ALA A 3 7.78 -36.37 1.38
N PRO A 4 7.81 -35.05 1.14
CA PRO A 4 6.60 -34.29 0.82
C PRO A 4 6.20 -34.46 -0.66
N ARG A 5 4.91 -34.69 -0.89
CA ARG A 5 4.27 -34.83 -2.22
C ARG A 5 4.22 -33.48 -2.94
N ARG A 6 4.72 -33.44 -4.18
CA ARG A 6 4.54 -32.33 -5.13
C ARG A 6 3.13 -32.35 -5.73
N ARG A 7 2.55 -31.16 -5.94
CA ARG A 7 1.30 -30.92 -6.71
C ARG A 7 1.54 -31.18 -8.22
N PRO A 8 0.54 -31.66 -8.99
CA PRO A 8 0.71 -31.88 -10.43
C PRO A 8 0.44 -30.60 -11.23
N GLU A 9 1.34 -30.29 -12.17
CA GLU A 9 1.16 -29.30 -13.23
C GLU A 9 0.30 -29.89 -14.35
N PHE A 10 -0.75 -29.17 -14.78
CA PHE A 10 -1.52 -29.49 -15.97
C PHE A 10 -0.83 -28.90 -17.21
N LYS A 11 -0.23 -29.77 -18.04
CA LYS A 11 0.17 -29.44 -19.42
C LYS A 11 -0.87 -30.02 -20.38
N LEU A 12 -1.64 -29.16 -21.06
CA LEU A 12 -2.52 -29.56 -22.15
C LEU A 12 -1.66 -29.82 -23.40
N THR A 13 -1.56 -31.08 -23.83
CA THR A 13 -0.92 -31.46 -25.08
C THR A 13 -1.96 -31.55 -26.19
N ALA A 14 -1.72 -30.81 -27.28
CA ALA A 14 -2.53 -30.79 -28.48
C ALA A 14 -2.40 -32.12 -29.23
N GLN A 15 -3.37 -33.03 -29.07
CA GLN A 15 -3.62 -34.15 -29.99
C GLN A 15 -4.88 -34.91 -29.55
N LEU A 16 -6.08 -34.35 -29.73
CA LEU A 16 -7.31 -35.17 -29.73
C LEU A 16 -8.56 -34.49 -30.32
N VAL A 17 -8.51 -33.88 -31.50
CA VAL A 17 -9.73 -33.62 -32.29
C VAL A 17 -9.44 -33.71 -33.79
N MET A 18 -9.22 -34.92 -34.29
CA MET A 18 -9.21 -35.20 -35.73
C MET A 18 -9.71 -36.63 -35.92
N LEU A 19 -11.04 -36.80 -35.92
CA LEU A 19 -11.77 -37.93 -36.53
C LEU A 19 -13.26 -37.80 -36.18
N LEU A 20 -14.00 -37.06 -37.01
CA LEU A 20 -15.43 -37.27 -37.33
C LEU A 20 -15.93 -36.11 -38.21
N VAL A 21 -15.50 -36.10 -39.46
CA VAL A 21 -16.19 -35.35 -40.53
C VAL A 21 -16.25 -36.27 -41.73
N LEU A 22 -17.38 -36.95 -41.93
CA LEU A 22 -17.75 -37.56 -43.20
C LEU A 22 -19.28 -37.77 -43.19
N TRP A 23 -19.95 -37.22 -44.21
CA TRP A 23 -21.37 -37.36 -44.63
C TRP A 23 -22.43 -36.39 -44.07
N LEU A 24 -22.71 -35.31 -44.81
CA LEU A 24 -23.96 -35.06 -45.59
C LEU A 24 -23.93 -33.63 -46.22
N PRO A 25 -24.67 -33.38 -47.33
CA PRO A 25 -24.27 -32.45 -48.39
C PRO A 25 -24.84 -31.04 -48.26
N SER A 26 -24.15 -30.13 -48.94
CA SER A 26 -24.40 -28.71 -49.10
C SER A 26 -25.84 -28.38 -49.52
N ALA A 27 -26.58 -27.71 -48.64
CA ALA A 27 -27.70 -26.87 -49.01
C ALA A 27 -27.28 -25.42 -48.74
N GLU A 28 -27.00 -24.68 -49.82
CA GLU A 28 -26.86 -23.22 -49.78
C GLU A 28 -28.20 -22.62 -49.36
N VAL A 29 -28.30 -22.21 -48.10
CA VAL A 29 -29.28 -21.20 -47.69
C VAL A 29 -28.49 -19.91 -47.52
N ALA A 30 -28.63 -19.03 -48.51
CA ALA A 30 -28.22 -17.65 -48.39
C ALA A 30 -28.96 -17.01 -47.20
N ALA A 31 -28.32 -17.00 -46.03
CA ALA A 31 -28.78 -16.21 -44.91
C ALA A 31 -28.56 -14.73 -45.27
N ALA A 32 -29.64 -14.09 -45.70
CA ALA A 32 -29.69 -12.66 -45.92
C ALA A 32 -29.16 -11.95 -44.67
N LYS A 33 -28.11 -11.15 -44.87
CA LYS A 33 -27.52 -10.26 -43.87
C LYS A 33 -28.61 -9.27 -43.44
N ALA A 34 -29.15 -9.45 -42.24
CA ALA A 34 -30.03 -8.45 -41.64
C ALA A 34 -29.25 -7.11 -41.53
N PRO A 35 -29.84 -5.97 -41.91
CA PRO A 35 -29.14 -4.70 -41.92
C PRO A 35 -28.90 -4.22 -40.48
N GLY A 36 -27.76 -3.56 -40.32
CA GLY A 36 -27.13 -3.20 -39.06
C GLY A 36 -28.01 -2.47 -38.05
N MET A 37 -27.83 -2.87 -36.80
CA MET A 37 -28.01 -2.00 -35.64
C MET A 37 -26.68 -2.01 -34.90
N GLU A 38 -25.70 -1.33 -35.47
CA GLU A 38 -24.42 -1.03 -34.82
C GLU A 38 -24.75 -0.03 -33.70
N GLN A 39 -24.87 -0.50 -32.45
CA GLN A 39 -25.05 0.39 -31.31
C GLN A 39 -23.80 1.26 -31.21
N SER A 40 -23.90 2.54 -31.59
CA SER A 40 -22.78 3.47 -31.56
C SER A 40 -22.26 3.60 -30.13
N MET A 41 -20.99 3.26 -29.89
CA MET A 41 -20.27 3.43 -28.61
C MET A 41 -20.39 4.88 -28.12
N LEU A 42 -20.72 5.10 -26.84
CA LEU A 42 -20.75 6.45 -26.28
C LEU A 42 -19.31 6.87 -26.00
N VAL A 43 -18.84 7.90 -26.69
CA VAL A 43 -17.50 8.49 -26.47
C VAL A 43 -17.65 9.97 -26.18
N VAL A 44 -17.16 10.41 -25.02
CA VAL A 44 -17.12 11.83 -24.64
C VAL A 44 -15.68 12.20 -24.35
N ASN A 45 -15.23 13.32 -24.93
CA ASN A 45 -13.90 13.86 -24.68
C ASN A 45 -13.97 14.83 -23.50
N GLY A 46 -13.05 14.68 -22.55
CA GLY A 46 -12.81 15.67 -21.51
C GLY A 46 -11.98 16.84 -22.03
N THR A 47 -12.06 17.97 -21.34
CA THR A 47 -11.27 19.17 -21.61
C THR A 47 -10.75 19.71 -20.29
N ASP A 48 -9.49 20.14 -20.25
CA ASP A 48 -8.88 20.74 -19.06
C ASP A 48 -9.07 19.87 -17.81
N CYS A 49 -8.77 18.57 -17.94
CA CYS A 49 -8.94 17.55 -16.90
C CYS A 49 -10.31 17.47 -16.20
N THR A 50 -11.33 18.02 -16.83
CA THR A 50 -12.71 17.83 -16.45
C THR A 50 -13.44 17.05 -17.53
N LEU A 51 -14.40 16.24 -17.11
CA LEU A 51 -15.26 15.50 -18.01
C LEU A 51 -16.70 15.54 -17.51
N ARG A 52 -17.62 15.94 -18.38
CA ARG A 52 -19.05 15.96 -18.07
C ARG A 52 -19.75 14.77 -18.71
N GLU A 53 -20.29 13.87 -17.89
CA GLU A 53 -21.03 12.73 -18.39
C GLU A 53 -22.45 13.13 -18.85
N PRO A 54 -22.96 12.56 -19.94
CA PRO A 54 -24.15 13.08 -20.62
C PRO A 54 -25.49 12.53 -20.09
N LEU A 55 -25.50 11.49 -19.24
CA LEU A 55 -26.75 10.86 -18.80
C LEU A 55 -27.38 11.59 -17.62
N TYR A 56 -26.58 12.00 -16.64
CA TYR A 56 -27.04 12.67 -15.41
C TYR A 56 -26.43 14.06 -15.24
N ASN A 57 -25.70 14.53 -16.25
CA ASN A 57 -25.12 15.86 -16.32
C ASN A 57 -24.05 16.15 -15.25
N GLN A 58 -23.41 15.09 -14.73
CA GLN A 58 -22.40 15.17 -13.68
C GLN A 58 -21.01 15.47 -14.24
N THR A 59 -20.26 16.32 -13.54
CA THR A 59 -18.89 16.67 -13.91
C THR A 59 -17.91 15.97 -12.99
N PHE A 60 -16.97 15.23 -13.59
CA PHE A 60 -15.79 14.70 -12.94
C PHE A 60 -14.64 15.68 -13.10
N ASP A 61 -13.93 15.95 -12.01
CA ASP A 61 -12.77 16.82 -11.96
C ASP A 61 -11.55 16.01 -11.49
N PHE A 62 -10.55 15.91 -12.37
CA PHE A 62 -9.34 15.12 -12.15
C PHE A 62 -8.10 15.98 -11.89
N HIS A 63 -8.23 17.28 -11.64
CA HIS A 63 -7.08 18.14 -11.33
C HIS A 63 -6.28 17.64 -10.12
N ALA A 64 -6.96 17.05 -9.13
CA ALA A 64 -6.30 16.46 -7.96
C ALA A 64 -5.47 15.19 -8.29
N LEU A 65 -5.59 14.62 -9.49
CA LEU A 65 -4.68 13.59 -10.00
C LEU A 65 -3.41 14.19 -10.61
N SER A 66 -3.35 15.50 -10.83
CA SER A 66 -2.10 16.16 -11.22
C SER A 66 -1.06 15.99 -10.12
N SER A 67 0.21 16.00 -10.53
CA SER A 67 1.33 15.98 -9.61
C SER A 67 2.46 16.79 -10.23
N ASP A 68 3.16 17.54 -9.39
CA ASP A 68 4.39 18.24 -9.77
C ASP A 68 5.52 17.24 -10.10
N LEU A 69 5.35 15.98 -9.65
CA LEU A 69 6.27 14.87 -9.83
C LEU A 69 5.65 13.78 -10.73
N GLN A 70 6.45 13.19 -11.63
CA GLN A 70 6.00 12.11 -12.50
C GLN A 70 5.72 10.82 -11.69
N ARG A 71 4.57 10.19 -11.92
CA ARG A 71 4.22 8.91 -11.28
C ARG A 71 4.87 7.76 -12.02
N HIS A 72 5.06 6.66 -11.31
CA HIS A 72 5.52 5.43 -11.94
C HIS A 72 4.96 4.18 -11.27
N VAL A 73 4.91 3.09 -12.04
CA VAL A 73 4.44 1.78 -11.58
C VAL A 73 5.21 0.69 -12.33
N SER A 74 5.66 -0.33 -11.59
CA SER A 74 6.36 -1.50 -12.15
C SER A 74 5.35 -2.51 -12.69
N SER A 75 5.67 -3.20 -13.78
CA SER A 75 4.79 -4.22 -14.37
C SER A 75 4.87 -5.58 -13.67
N ASP A 76 6.07 -6.01 -13.28
CA ASP A 76 6.39 -7.21 -12.50
C ASP A 76 7.90 -7.16 -12.15
N ASP A 77 8.31 -7.73 -11.01
CA ASP A 77 9.71 -7.72 -10.54
C ASP A 77 10.68 -8.49 -11.47
N GLU A 78 10.18 -9.43 -12.28
CA GLU A 78 11.03 -10.28 -13.14
C GLU A 78 11.47 -9.63 -14.46
N ASN A 79 10.73 -8.63 -14.97
CA ASN A 79 10.96 -8.06 -16.30
C ASN A 79 11.61 -6.67 -16.27
N GLU A 80 11.79 -6.08 -15.08
CA GLU A 80 12.36 -4.73 -14.87
C GLU A 80 11.66 -3.63 -15.72
N GLU A 81 10.40 -3.84 -16.11
CA GLU A 81 9.62 -2.87 -16.88
C GLU A 81 8.90 -1.89 -15.95
N ARG A 82 9.07 -0.59 -16.20
CA ARG A 82 8.47 0.48 -15.38
C ARG A 82 7.80 1.52 -16.26
N PHE A 83 6.53 1.78 -15.98
CA PHE A 83 5.74 2.82 -16.63
C PHE A 83 5.90 4.12 -15.86
N PHE A 84 6.19 5.20 -16.56
CA PHE A 84 6.21 6.55 -16.01
C PHE A 84 5.12 7.36 -16.71
N PHE A 85 4.33 8.11 -15.95
CA PHE A 85 3.27 8.94 -16.53
C PHE A 85 2.89 10.09 -15.61
N ASN A 86 2.28 11.11 -16.19
CA ASN A 86 1.55 12.13 -15.45
C ASN A 86 0.27 12.48 -16.21
N VAL A 87 -0.80 12.77 -15.48
CA VAL A 87 -2.08 13.21 -16.05
C VAL A 87 -2.40 14.59 -15.48
N CYS A 88 -3.12 15.41 -16.21
CA CYS A 88 -3.52 16.74 -15.74
C CYS A 88 -2.37 17.68 -15.38
N GLY A 89 -1.18 17.46 -15.94
CA GLY A 89 -0.09 18.43 -15.90
C GLY A 89 -0.43 19.62 -16.78
N GLY A 90 -0.37 20.84 -16.24
CA GLY A 90 -0.49 22.06 -17.03
C GLY A 90 0.73 22.31 -17.93
N GLU A 91 0.78 23.47 -18.59
CA GLU A 91 1.89 23.87 -19.50
C GLU A 91 3.29 23.88 -18.84
N SER A 92 3.39 23.79 -17.51
CA SER A 92 4.61 23.91 -16.71
C SER A 92 5.05 22.64 -15.95
N GLY A 93 4.29 21.53 -16.00
CA GLY A 93 4.62 20.27 -15.34
C GLY A 93 5.14 19.17 -16.29
N PRO A 94 5.82 18.10 -15.80
CA PRO A 94 6.21 16.99 -16.66
C PRO A 94 4.95 16.31 -17.21
N SER A 95 4.68 16.50 -18.50
CA SER A 95 3.55 15.93 -19.23
C SER A 95 4.02 14.73 -20.05
N GLY A 96 3.25 13.64 -20.02
CA GLY A 96 3.47 12.47 -20.87
C GLY A 96 3.73 11.17 -20.14
N ALA A 97 3.76 10.11 -20.94
CA ALA A 97 3.96 8.74 -20.53
C ALA A 97 5.07 8.07 -21.35
N TYR A 98 5.87 7.22 -20.70
CA TYR A 98 6.83 6.35 -21.35
C TYR A 98 6.97 5.03 -20.59
N LEU A 99 7.40 3.99 -21.31
CA LEU A 99 7.73 2.69 -20.76
C LEU A 99 9.25 2.52 -20.79
N LYS A 100 9.85 2.27 -19.63
CA LYS A 100 11.25 1.90 -19.51
C LYS A 100 11.36 0.38 -19.56
N ARG A 101 12.24 -0.11 -20.44
CA ARG A 101 12.63 -1.52 -20.55
C ARG A 101 14.15 -1.65 -20.49
N PRO A 102 14.70 -2.85 -20.22
CA PRO A 102 16.14 -3.09 -20.35
C PRO A 102 16.71 -2.74 -21.72
N THR A 103 15.90 -2.85 -22.78
CA THR A 103 16.28 -2.54 -24.17
C THR A 103 16.23 -1.05 -24.53
N GLY A 104 15.71 -0.19 -23.65
CA GLY A 104 15.56 1.25 -23.88
C GLY A 104 14.19 1.80 -23.49
N ASN A 105 14.00 3.11 -23.70
CA ASN A 105 12.74 3.81 -23.39
C ASN A 105 11.84 3.81 -24.63
N VAL A 106 10.55 3.53 -24.41
CA VAL A 106 9.49 3.62 -25.42
C VAL A 106 8.58 4.78 -25.07
N SER A 107 8.41 5.74 -25.98
CA SER A 107 7.48 6.84 -25.77
C SER A 107 6.04 6.37 -25.95
N LEU A 108 5.20 6.55 -24.92
CA LEU A 108 3.78 6.19 -24.93
C LEU A 108 2.86 7.37 -25.25
N GLY A 109 3.39 8.60 -25.26
CA GLY A 109 2.70 9.83 -25.68
C GLY A 109 3.00 11.01 -24.75
N GLN A 110 2.90 12.24 -25.26
CA GLN A 110 3.13 13.46 -24.46
C GLN A 110 1.86 13.97 -23.78
N ASP A 111 0.73 13.88 -24.47
CA ASP A 111 -0.54 14.39 -23.96
C ASP A 111 -1.51 13.26 -23.64
N ALA A 112 -2.09 13.33 -22.45
CA ALA A 112 -3.15 12.44 -22.01
C ALA A 112 -4.49 12.94 -22.57
N ARG A 113 -5.18 12.13 -23.38
CA ARG A 113 -6.57 12.42 -23.77
C ARG A 113 -7.52 11.80 -22.75
N LEU A 114 -8.26 12.64 -22.04
CA LEU A 114 -9.31 12.21 -21.13
C LEU A 114 -10.55 11.80 -21.93
N LEU A 115 -11.01 10.57 -21.74
CA LEU A 115 -12.11 9.96 -22.48
C LEU A 115 -13.08 9.27 -21.52
N LEU A 116 -14.38 9.37 -21.81
CA LEU A 116 -15.42 8.53 -21.25
C LEU A 116 -15.95 7.62 -22.36
N THR A 117 -15.77 6.31 -22.23
CA THR A 117 -16.25 5.32 -23.20
C THR A 117 -17.20 4.34 -22.53
N ASP A 118 -18.51 4.44 -22.80
CA ASP A 118 -19.55 3.60 -22.16
C ASP A 118 -19.35 3.46 -20.63
N GLY A 119 -19.17 4.59 -19.95
CA GLY A 119 -18.97 4.66 -18.49
C GLY A 119 -17.52 4.51 -18.03
N ARG A 120 -16.63 4.02 -18.90
CA ARG A 120 -15.19 3.90 -18.61
C ARG A 120 -14.50 5.25 -18.71
N LEU A 121 -14.06 5.78 -17.57
CA LEU A 121 -13.20 6.95 -17.49
C LEU A 121 -11.74 6.52 -17.72
N GLN A 122 -11.06 7.14 -18.68
CA GLN A 122 -9.67 6.80 -18.95
C GLN A 122 -8.86 7.96 -19.51
N PHE A 123 -7.57 7.99 -19.20
CA PHE A 123 -6.57 8.79 -19.88
C PHE A 123 -5.85 7.92 -20.92
N ARG A 124 -5.92 8.33 -22.18
CA ARG A 124 -5.25 7.63 -23.28
C ARG A 124 -4.06 8.44 -23.78
N PHE A 125 -2.89 7.83 -23.74
CA PHE A 125 -1.68 8.32 -24.39
C PHE A 125 -1.48 7.58 -25.71
N GLU A 126 -1.04 8.30 -26.73
CA GLU A 126 -0.60 7.71 -28.00
C GLU A 126 0.84 8.14 -28.30
N GLY A 127 1.70 7.15 -28.43
CA GLY A 127 3.14 7.26 -28.53
C GLY A 127 3.63 7.06 -29.94
N GLU A 128 4.86 6.57 -30.06
CA GLU A 128 5.52 6.33 -31.35
C GLU A 128 4.99 5.07 -32.07
N PRO A 129 5.28 4.88 -33.38
CA PRO A 129 4.92 3.66 -34.10
C PRO A 129 5.52 2.40 -33.45
N CYS A 130 4.70 1.37 -33.33
CA CYS A 130 5.00 0.05 -32.81
C CYS A 130 5.07 -0.99 -33.96
N GLY A 131 6.00 -1.93 -33.87
CA GLY A 131 6.20 -3.00 -34.86
C GLY A 131 7.49 -2.87 -35.69
N ALA A 132 8.03 -4.02 -36.12
CA ALA A 132 9.28 -4.08 -36.88
C ALA A 132 9.10 -3.53 -38.30
N LYS A 133 10.05 -2.68 -38.74
CA LYS A 133 10.23 -2.34 -40.16
C LYS A 133 10.53 -3.63 -40.95
N GLY A 134 9.51 -4.27 -41.53
CA GLY A 134 9.73 -5.52 -42.26
C GLY A 134 8.48 -6.09 -42.92
N GLY A 135 8.03 -5.47 -44.01
CA GLY A 135 7.03 -6.08 -44.91
C GLY A 135 6.58 -5.11 -46.00
N LYS A 136 7.13 -5.25 -47.22
CA LYS A 136 6.56 -4.61 -48.41
C LYS A 136 5.20 -5.27 -48.68
N GLY A 137 4.11 -4.55 -48.39
CA GLY A 137 2.75 -4.95 -48.76
C GLY A 137 1.71 -4.01 -48.18
N ASP A 138 1.13 -3.19 -49.05
CA ASP A 138 -0.16 -2.49 -48.96
C ASP A 138 -0.59 -1.86 -47.61
N SER A 139 -0.47 -0.53 -47.52
CA SER A 139 -1.31 0.41 -46.74
C SER A 139 -1.82 0.00 -45.33
N ALA A 140 -1.07 -0.81 -44.58
CA ALA A 140 -1.34 -1.02 -43.16
C ALA A 140 -0.83 0.20 -42.36
N VAL A 141 -1.74 0.92 -41.72
CA VAL A 141 -1.41 1.95 -40.73
C VAL A 141 -0.51 1.29 -39.69
N ALA A 142 0.70 1.82 -39.47
CA ALA A 142 1.58 1.31 -38.42
C ALA A 142 0.87 1.46 -37.08
N ASP A 143 0.66 0.36 -36.36
CA ASP A 143 0.17 0.39 -34.98
C ASP A 143 1.07 1.31 -34.16
N ARG A 144 0.53 2.01 -33.17
CA ARG A 144 1.29 2.93 -32.32
C ARG A 144 1.28 2.40 -30.90
N PHE A 145 2.35 2.66 -30.16
CA PHE A 145 2.34 2.42 -28.74
C PHE A 145 1.23 3.27 -28.09
N SER A 146 0.44 2.67 -27.21
CA SER A 146 -0.59 3.39 -26.48
C SER A 146 -0.70 2.91 -25.04
N LEU A 147 -0.94 3.85 -24.13
CA LEU A 147 -1.22 3.55 -22.72
C LEU A 147 -2.61 4.06 -22.38
N ASP A 148 -3.47 3.15 -21.94
CA ASP A 148 -4.79 3.46 -21.41
C ASP A 148 -4.74 3.34 -19.87
N ILE A 149 -4.77 4.48 -19.19
CA ILE A 149 -4.91 4.54 -17.73
C ILE A 149 -6.40 4.63 -17.42
N ILE A 150 -6.99 3.54 -16.96
CA ILE A 150 -8.42 3.40 -16.70
C ILE A 150 -8.67 3.72 -15.23
N LEU A 151 -9.46 4.76 -14.99
CA LEU A 151 -9.85 5.16 -13.65
C LEU A 151 -10.99 4.28 -13.16
N ILE A 152 -10.83 3.70 -11.97
CA ILE A 152 -11.81 2.85 -11.32
C ILE A 152 -12.38 3.62 -10.13
N CYS A 153 -13.71 3.82 -10.12
CA CYS A 153 -14.36 4.38 -8.95
C CYS A 153 -14.13 3.47 -7.74
N ARG A 154 -13.51 4.01 -6.69
CA ARG A 154 -13.48 3.41 -5.36
C ARG A 154 -13.76 4.49 -4.32
N TYR A 155 -14.81 4.31 -3.52
CA TYR A 155 -15.16 5.25 -2.46
C TYR A 155 -14.19 5.21 -1.26
N GLU A 156 -13.49 4.08 -1.06
CA GLU A 156 -12.44 3.89 -0.06
C GLU A 156 -11.06 4.03 -0.73
N ARG A 157 -10.06 4.58 -0.02
CA ARG A 157 -8.66 4.63 -0.52
C ARG A 157 -7.98 3.27 -0.32
N ASN A 158 -7.24 2.79 -1.32
CA ASN A 158 -6.52 1.52 -1.30
C ASN A 158 -5.00 1.79 -1.33
N PRO A 159 -4.16 1.04 -0.59
CA PRO A 159 -2.70 1.10 -0.77
C PRO A 159 -2.23 0.75 -2.20
N ASP A 160 -2.94 -0.12 -2.92
CA ASP A 160 -2.60 -0.54 -4.29
C ASP A 160 -3.44 0.19 -5.36
N ASP A 161 -3.34 1.52 -5.39
CA ASP A 161 -4.15 2.36 -6.28
C ASP A 161 -3.81 2.16 -7.75
N LEU A 162 -2.58 1.75 -8.11
CA LEU A 162 -2.13 1.55 -9.49
C LEU A 162 -1.78 0.09 -9.78
N ARG A 163 -2.43 -0.50 -10.78
CA ARG A 163 -2.20 -1.90 -11.18
C ARG A 163 -1.98 -2.01 -12.69
N VAL A 164 -0.81 -2.50 -13.09
CA VAL A 164 -0.52 -2.78 -14.50
C VAL A 164 -1.18 -4.09 -14.90
N LEU A 165 -1.88 -4.12 -16.03
CA LEU A 165 -2.42 -5.36 -16.56
C LEU A 165 -1.30 -6.19 -17.23
N PRO A 166 -1.30 -7.53 -17.05
CA PRO A 166 -0.34 -8.41 -17.70
C PRO A 166 -0.33 -8.20 -19.21
N HIS A 167 0.86 -8.16 -19.79
CA HIS A 167 1.07 -7.93 -21.21
C HIS A 167 2.28 -8.72 -21.70
N THR A 168 2.39 -8.86 -23.02
CA THR A 168 3.53 -9.52 -23.66
C THR A 168 4.56 -8.49 -24.14
N THR A 169 5.79 -8.91 -24.38
CA THR A 169 6.89 -8.01 -24.76
C THR A 169 6.68 -7.35 -26.14
N ASP A 170 5.87 -7.97 -27.00
CA ASP A 170 5.45 -7.47 -28.32
C ASP A 170 4.17 -6.61 -28.30
N SER A 171 3.56 -6.40 -27.12
CA SER A 171 2.38 -5.56 -26.98
C SER A 171 2.64 -4.12 -27.43
N CYS A 172 1.76 -3.59 -28.28
CA CYS A 172 1.72 -2.17 -28.61
C CYS A 172 0.77 -1.38 -27.71
N ARG A 173 -0.02 -2.06 -26.87
CA ARG A 173 -1.06 -1.43 -26.06
C ARG A 173 -0.97 -1.91 -24.62
N TYR A 174 -0.92 -0.96 -23.70
CA TYR A 174 -0.77 -1.19 -22.28
C TYR A 174 -1.95 -0.60 -21.53
N PHE A 175 -2.27 -1.21 -20.39
CA PHE A 175 -3.38 -0.78 -19.55
C PHE A 175 -2.94 -0.72 -18.09
N ILE A 176 -3.34 0.35 -17.41
CA ILE A 176 -3.13 0.54 -15.98
C ILE A 176 -4.48 0.84 -15.36
N PHE A 177 -4.88 0.09 -14.34
CA PHE A 177 -6.01 0.46 -13.48
C PHE A 177 -5.55 1.44 -12.42
N TRP A 178 -6.30 2.53 -12.26
CA TRP A 178 -6.10 3.52 -11.20
C TRP A 178 -7.36 3.63 -10.35
N ASP A 179 -7.35 3.03 -9.17
CA ASP A 179 -8.41 3.17 -8.18
C ASP A 179 -8.40 4.60 -7.62
N THR A 180 -9.52 5.32 -7.69
CA THR A 180 -9.60 6.67 -7.15
C THR A 180 -11.05 7.09 -6.82
N PRO A 181 -11.28 7.80 -5.70
CA PRO A 181 -12.60 8.35 -5.39
C PRO A 181 -13.02 9.47 -6.36
N LEU A 182 -12.08 10.07 -7.12
CA LEU A 182 -12.38 11.11 -8.10
C LEU A 182 -13.14 10.56 -9.33
N ALA A 183 -13.06 9.25 -9.57
CA ALA A 183 -13.83 8.58 -10.62
C ALA A 183 -15.25 8.20 -10.17
N CYS A 184 -15.61 8.47 -8.91
CA CYS A 184 -16.93 8.15 -8.36
C CYS A 184 -17.91 9.31 -8.47
N LEU A 185 -19.20 8.97 -8.62
CA LEU A 185 -20.27 9.94 -8.46
C LEU A 185 -20.37 10.40 -7.00
N PRO A 186 -20.77 11.66 -6.73
CA PRO A 186 -20.86 12.21 -5.38
C PRO A 186 -21.71 11.37 -4.43
N LEU A 187 -21.21 11.15 -3.22
CA LEU A 187 -21.95 10.43 -2.18
C LEU A 187 -23.11 11.28 -1.62
N PRO A 188 -24.33 10.70 -1.48
CA PRO A 188 -25.39 11.30 -0.67
C PRO A 188 -24.91 11.63 0.75
N ALA A 189 -25.38 12.74 1.33
CA ALA A 189 -24.93 13.20 2.64
C ALA A 189 -25.10 12.14 3.75
N ALA A 190 -26.19 11.37 3.70
CA ALA A 190 -26.51 10.32 4.66
C ALA A 190 -25.49 9.15 4.68
N VAL A 191 -24.73 8.96 3.60
CA VAL A 191 -23.81 7.81 3.44
C VAL A 191 -22.36 8.23 3.28
N ARG A 192 -21.99 9.47 3.63
CA ARG A 192 -20.60 9.91 3.54
C ARG A 192 -19.73 9.22 4.61
N ASN A 193 -20.20 9.22 5.86
CA ASN A 193 -19.49 8.71 7.04
C ASN A 193 -20.27 7.61 7.79
N ASN A 194 -21.05 6.79 7.06
CA ASN A 194 -21.81 5.70 7.67
C ASN A 194 -20.91 4.55 8.14
N SER A 195 -21.26 3.94 9.27
CA SER A 195 -20.59 2.73 9.78
C SER A 195 -20.99 1.48 9.01
N CYS A 196 -22.12 1.51 8.30
CA CYS A 196 -22.73 0.34 7.64
C CYS A 196 -22.92 -0.81 8.64
N SER A 197 -23.53 -0.50 9.78
CA SER A 197 -23.70 -1.46 10.88
C SER A 197 -25.08 -1.42 11.50
N VAL A 198 -25.48 -2.54 12.12
CA VAL A 198 -26.72 -2.64 12.89
C VAL A 198 -26.52 -3.52 14.12
N GLN A 199 -27.08 -3.06 15.24
CA GLN A 199 -27.07 -3.76 16.52
C GLN A 199 -28.26 -4.73 16.63
N ASP A 200 -27.99 -5.96 17.04
CA ASP A 200 -28.97 -7.03 17.26
C ASP A 200 -28.66 -7.77 18.57
N GLY A 201 -29.27 -7.28 19.66
CA GLY A 201 -28.94 -7.73 21.01
C GLY A 201 -27.55 -7.27 21.44
N ALA A 202 -26.64 -8.22 21.68
CA ALA A 202 -25.24 -7.96 22.05
C ALA A 202 -24.26 -8.03 20.86
N HIS A 203 -24.77 -8.32 19.66
CA HIS A 203 -23.94 -8.47 18.46
C HIS A 203 -24.17 -7.31 17.48
N GLU A 204 -23.09 -6.82 16.88
CA GLU A 204 -23.14 -5.82 15.81
C GLU A 204 -22.75 -6.44 14.48
N TYR A 205 -23.64 -6.38 13.49
CA TYR A 205 -23.30 -6.72 12.12
C TYR A 205 -22.65 -5.52 11.42
N ARG A 206 -21.58 -5.76 10.67
CA ARG A 206 -20.83 -4.74 9.92
C ARG A 206 -20.67 -5.18 8.47
N LEU A 207 -21.37 -4.50 7.56
CA LEU A 207 -21.47 -4.92 6.16
C LEU A 207 -20.65 -4.04 5.20
N LEU A 208 -19.85 -3.08 5.70
CA LEU A 208 -19.19 -2.07 4.87
C LEU A 208 -18.34 -2.69 3.76
N ALA A 209 -17.67 -3.80 4.05
CA ALA A 209 -16.81 -4.50 3.10
C ALA A 209 -17.55 -5.01 1.85
N LEU A 210 -18.86 -5.29 1.93
CA LEU A 210 -19.67 -5.69 0.77
C LEU A 210 -19.87 -4.55 -0.23
N GLY A 211 -19.80 -3.30 0.23
CA GLY A 211 -19.95 -2.08 -0.58
C GLY A 211 -18.69 -1.64 -1.31
N ARG A 212 -17.59 -2.40 -1.20
CA ARG A 212 -16.30 -2.04 -1.79
C ARG A 212 -16.25 -2.21 -3.31
N GLU A 213 -17.15 -3.01 -3.87
CA GLU A 213 -17.22 -3.30 -5.29
C GLU A 213 -18.67 -3.52 -5.74
N ASN A 214 -18.87 -3.50 -7.06
CA ASN A 214 -20.16 -3.82 -7.65
C ASN A 214 -20.35 -5.33 -7.74
N HIS A 215 -21.57 -5.77 -7.48
CA HIS A 215 -22.00 -7.16 -7.62
C HIS A 215 -23.06 -7.26 -8.70
N GLU A 216 -22.89 -8.21 -9.61
CA GLU A 216 -23.77 -8.35 -10.76
C GLU A 216 -24.66 -9.59 -10.62
N VAL A 217 -25.96 -9.42 -10.89
CA VAL A 217 -26.94 -10.51 -10.83
C VAL A 217 -27.68 -10.60 -12.15
N PRO A 218 -27.41 -11.62 -12.98
CA PRO A 218 -28.11 -11.80 -14.25
C PRO A 218 -29.59 -12.12 -14.02
N VAL A 219 -30.47 -11.62 -14.90
CA VAL A 219 -31.92 -11.81 -14.81
C VAL A 219 -32.46 -12.33 -16.14
N GLY A 220 -32.96 -13.57 -16.13
CA GLY A 220 -33.65 -14.16 -17.27
C GLY A 220 -32.75 -14.40 -18.49
N VAL A 221 -33.34 -14.35 -19.69
CA VAL A 221 -32.67 -14.60 -20.98
C VAL A 221 -32.61 -13.28 -21.76
N GLY A 222 -31.42 -12.86 -22.20
CA GLY A 222 -31.26 -11.61 -22.98
C GLY A 222 -30.22 -10.62 -22.43
N GLY A 223 -29.41 -11.00 -21.44
CA GLY A 223 -28.29 -10.18 -20.95
C GLY A 223 -28.64 -9.13 -19.90
N SER A 224 -29.93 -8.91 -19.62
CA SER A 224 -30.36 -8.01 -18.53
C SER A 224 -29.83 -8.47 -17.17
N ARG A 225 -29.43 -7.52 -16.34
CA ARG A 225 -28.79 -7.78 -15.04
C ARG A 225 -29.06 -6.66 -14.05
N PHE A 226 -28.98 -6.98 -12.76
CA PHE A 226 -28.84 -5.99 -11.71
C PHE A 226 -27.37 -5.76 -11.40
N ILE A 227 -27.01 -4.51 -11.14
CA ILE A 227 -25.75 -4.12 -10.52
C ILE A 227 -26.09 -3.60 -9.12
N LEU A 228 -25.47 -4.20 -8.10
CA LEU A 228 -25.73 -3.92 -6.70
C LEU A 228 -24.47 -3.47 -5.98
N SER A 229 -24.66 -2.56 -5.03
CA SER A 229 -23.70 -2.19 -4.00
C SER A 229 -24.49 -1.84 -2.74
N VAL A 230 -23.90 -2.05 -1.56
CA VAL A 230 -24.55 -1.76 -0.27
C VAL A 230 -23.74 -0.74 0.50
N CYS A 231 -24.43 0.10 1.27
CA CYS A 231 -23.84 1.14 2.12
C CYS A 231 -23.09 2.27 1.41
N LYS A 232 -22.72 2.08 0.15
CA LYS A 232 -22.36 3.09 -0.84
C LYS A 232 -23.15 2.82 -2.13
N PRO A 233 -23.32 3.83 -3.00
CA PRO A 233 -23.91 3.63 -4.31
C PRO A 233 -23.09 2.64 -5.16
N VAL A 234 -23.70 2.22 -6.28
CA VAL A 234 -22.99 1.51 -7.35
C VAL A 234 -21.80 2.34 -7.82
N HIS A 235 -20.65 1.69 -7.93
CA HIS A 235 -19.40 2.28 -8.37
C HIS A 235 -19.54 2.58 -9.87
N TYR A 236 -19.56 3.86 -10.21
CA TYR A 236 -19.71 4.29 -11.60
C TYR A 236 -18.52 3.80 -12.43
N GLY A 237 -18.78 3.26 -13.61
CA GLY A 237 -17.72 2.70 -14.44
C GLY A 237 -18.24 2.08 -15.73
N HIS A 238 -17.38 1.29 -16.37
CA HIS A 238 -17.70 0.60 -17.62
C HIS A 238 -18.96 -0.26 -17.48
N ASP A 239 -19.96 0.02 -18.31
CA ASP A 239 -21.27 -0.65 -18.30
C ASP A 239 -22.01 -0.60 -16.94
N ALA A 240 -21.62 0.34 -16.06
CA ALA A 240 -22.19 0.58 -14.74
C ALA A 240 -22.56 2.07 -14.58
N MET A 241 -23.15 2.67 -15.61
CA MET A 241 -23.54 4.09 -15.64
C MET A 241 -24.87 4.35 -14.92
N CYS A 242 -24.99 3.87 -13.68
CA CYS A 242 -26.23 3.92 -12.91
C CYS A 242 -26.59 5.33 -12.43
N PRO A 243 -27.88 5.64 -12.22
CA PRO A 243 -28.29 6.96 -11.74
C PRO A 243 -27.62 7.31 -10.39
N PRO A 244 -27.28 8.58 -10.14
CA PRO A 244 -26.61 8.99 -8.90
C PRO A 244 -27.36 8.50 -7.65
N GLY A 245 -26.61 7.95 -6.70
CA GLY A 245 -27.15 7.43 -5.44
C GLY A 245 -27.78 6.04 -5.51
N SER A 246 -27.91 5.42 -6.68
CA SER A 246 -28.50 4.08 -6.81
C SER A 246 -27.58 3.02 -6.19
N SER A 247 -28.10 2.22 -5.25
CA SER A 247 -27.47 1.00 -4.74
C SER A 247 -27.92 -0.24 -5.49
N VAL A 248 -29.13 -0.23 -6.07
CA VAL A 248 -29.62 -1.30 -6.93
C VAL A 248 -30.03 -0.69 -8.26
N CYS A 249 -29.35 -1.10 -9.30
CA CYS A 249 -29.48 -0.56 -10.65
C CYS A 249 -29.80 -1.69 -11.62
N PHE A 250 -30.87 -1.57 -12.39
CA PHE A 250 -31.19 -2.52 -13.44
C PHE A 250 -30.62 -2.06 -14.78
N VAL A 251 -29.94 -2.97 -15.47
CA VAL A 251 -29.37 -2.75 -16.81
C VAL A 251 -30.17 -3.56 -17.82
N ASN A 252 -30.81 -2.87 -18.76
CA ASN A 252 -31.54 -3.49 -19.85
C ASN A 252 -30.70 -3.52 -21.14
N GLU A 253 -29.94 -4.59 -21.37
CA GLU A 253 -29.06 -4.72 -22.56
C GLU A 253 -29.81 -4.63 -23.91
N THR A 254 -31.12 -4.91 -23.93
CA THR A 254 -31.92 -4.77 -25.16
C THR A 254 -32.33 -3.32 -25.44
N GLU A 255 -32.19 -2.40 -24.49
CA GLU A 255 -32.55 -1.00 -24.64
C GLU A 255 -31.43 -0.23 -25.38
N PRO A 256 -31.68 0.27 -26.61
CA PRO A 256 -30.68 1.01 -27.35
C PRO A 256 -30.42 2.41 -26.79
N ASP A 257 -31.39 3.04 -26.12
CA ASP A 257 -31.22 4.36 -25.51
C ASP A 257 -30.53 4.23 -24.14
N ARG A 258 -29.28 4.68 -24.06
CA ARG A 258 -28.47 4.62 -22.82
C ARG A 258 -29.13 5.33 -21.64
N SER A 259 -29.91 6.40 -21.87
CA SER A 259 -30.60 7.10 -20.79
C SER A 259 -31.73 6.27 -20.15
N ARG A 260 -32.22 5.25 -20.85
CA ARG A 260 -33.27 4.33 -20.40
C ARG A 260 -32.72 2.95 -20.04
N ARG A 261 -31.51 2.62 -20.50
CA ARG A 261 -30.81 1.35 -20.25
C ARG A 261 -30.54 1.14 -18.76
N TYR A 262 -30.09 2.20 -18.07
CA TYR A 262 -29.78 2.17 -16.64
C TYR A 262 -30.95 2.74 -15.84
N ARG A 263 -31.51 1.95 -14.94
CA ARG A 263 -32.70 2.34 -14.17
C ARG A 263 -32.48 2.13 -12.67
N ASP A 264 -32.93 3.09 -11.88
CA ASP A 264 -32.84 3.04 -10.42
C ASP A 264 -33.96 2.17 -9.82
N PHE A 265 -33.54 1.09 -9.14
CA PHE A 265 -34.41 0.15 -8.44
C PHE A 265 -34.24 0.23 -6.92
N GLY A 266 -33.40 1.15 -6.43
CA GLY A 266 -33.15 1.32 -5.00
C GLY A 266 -32.01 2.29 -4.73
N GLN A 267 -32.34 3.43 -4.11
CA GLN A 267 -31.36 4.40 -3.60
C GLN A 267 -30.62 3.87 -2.37
N THR A 268 -29.37 4.31 -2.24
CA THR A 268 -28.46 3.90 -1.16
C THR A 268 -29.02 4.25 0.20
N VAL A 269 -29.05 3.26 1.10
CA VAL A 269 -29.34 3.45 2.52
C VAL A 269 -28.07 3.27 3.35
N ALA A 270 -27.94 4.06 4.41
CA ALA A 270 -26.69 4.17 5.17
C ALA A 270 -26.32 2.89 5.94
N ASN A 271 -27.31 2.26 6.58
CA ASN A 271 -27.10 1.13 7.47
C ASN A 271 -28.15 0.05 7.20
N PRO A 272 -27.81 -1.23 7.43
CA PRO A 272 -28.79 -2.30 7.44
C PRO A 272 -29.76 -2.16 8.63
N THR A 273 -30.87 -2.90 8.58
CA THR A 273 -31.82 -3.03 9.67
C THR A 273 -32.10 -4.50 9.98
N VAL A 274 -32.68 -4.78 11.14
CA VAL A 274 -33.22 -6.11 11.47
C VAL A 274 -34.74 -6.04 11.34
N ASP A 275 -35.33 -6.94 10.54
CA ASP A 275 -36.78 -6.98 10.35
C ASP A 275 -37.52 -7.62 11.54
N GLU A 276 -38.85 -7.61 11.50
CA GLU A 276 -39.71 -8.20 12.55
C GLU A 276 -39.50 -9.71 12.72
N GLN A 277 -38.91 -10.39 11.73
CA GLN A 277 -38.57 -11.81 11.78
C GLN A 277 -37.13 -12.06 12.25
N GLY A 278 -36.40 -11.02 12.67
CA GLY A 278 -35.02 -11.13 13.13
C GLY A 278 -34.00 -11.30 12.00
N ARG A 279 -34.35 -10.99 10.75
CA ARG A 279 -33.44 -11.11 9.60
C ARG A 279 -32.73 -9.79 9.36
N LEU A 280 -31.44 -9.88 9.01
CA LEU A 280 -30.62 -8.75 8.58
C LEU A 280 -30.99 -8.34 7.16
N VAL A 281 -31.42 -7.09 6.97
CA VAL A 281 -32.02 -6.63 5.71
C VAL A 281 -31.61 -5.21 5.34
N MET A 282 -31.64 -4.93 4.04
CA MET A 282 -31.60 -3.56 3.50
C MET A 282 -32.76 -3.37 2.54
N SER A 283 -33.63 -2.41 2.85
CA SER A 283 -34.77 -2.04 2.00
C SER A 283 -34.49 -0.69 1.37
N MET A 284 -34.43 -0.65 0.05
CA MET A 284 -34.03 0.48 -0.76
C MET A 284 -35.18 0.85 -1.70
N ARG A 285 -35.54 2.13 -1.77
CA ARG A 285 -36.62 2.62 -2.63
C ARG A 285 -36.04 3.41 -3.78
N SER A 286 -36.62 3.29 -4.98
CA SER A 286 -36.25 4.15 -6.10
C SER A 286 -36.45 5.63 -5.72
N GLY A 287 -35.51 6.47 -6.13
CA GLY A 287 -35.59 7.93 -5.99
C GLY A 287 -36.51 8.57 -7.03
N THR A 288 -36.96 7.81 -8.02
CA THR A 288 -37.79 8.32 -9.11
C THR A 288 -39.26 8.49 -8.67
N PRO A 289 -39.83 9.70 -8.68
CA PRO A 289 -41.20 9.92 -8.24
C PRO A 289 -42.22 9.10 -9.03
N GLY A 290 -43.11 8.40 -8.33
CA GLY A 290 -44.19 7.61 -8.94
C GLY A 290 -43.78 6.27 -9.54
N GLN A 291 -42.50 5.88 -9.50
CA GLN A 291 -42.08 4.54 -9.88
C GLN A 291 -42.27 3.54 -8.73
N CYS A 292 -42.91 2.42 -9.05
CA CYS A 292 -43.15 1.32 -8.13
C CYS A 292 -42.01 0.30 -8.26
N GLU A 293 -40.78 0.74 -8.01
CA GLU A 293 -39.59 -0.11 -8.04
C GLU A 293 -38.82 0.07 -6.72
N GLN A 294 -38.70 -1.01 -5.97
CA GLN A 294 -38.00 -1.07 -4.68
C GLN A 294 -37.21 -2.37 -4.63
N SER A 295 -36.13 -2.37 -3.86
CA SER A 295 -35.27 -3.53 -3.70
C SER A 295 -35.12 -3.88 -2.24
N ARG A 296 -35.14 -5.17 -1.93
CA ARG A 296 -34.95 -5.70 -0.59
C ARG A 296 -33.90 -6.79 -0.63
N ILE A 297 -32.77 -6.53 0.01
CA ILE A 297 -31.70 -7.50 0.18
C ILE A 297 -31.83 -8.13 1.56
N VAL A 298 -31.89 -9.46 1.62
CA VAL A 298 -31.81 -10.24 2.85
C VAL A 298 -30.40 -10.81 2.96
N PHE A 299 -29.72 -10.54 4.06
CA PHE A 299 -28.39 -11.06 4.31
C PHE A 299 -28.50 -12.33 5.15
N GLU A 300 -27.92 -13.42 4.64
CA GLU A 300 -27.89 -14.72 5.28
C GLU A 300 -26.44 -15.10 5.62
N CYS A 301 -26.24 -15.73 6.77
CA CYS A 301 -24.93 -16.26 7.14
C CYS A 301 -24.47 -17.34 6.13
N GLY A 302 -23.26 -17.21 5.60
CA GLY A 302 -22.65 -18.14 4.65
C GLY A 302 -21.12 -18.19 4.75
N ASP A 303 -20.47 -19.06 3.98
CA ASP A 303 -19.03 -19.33 4.00
C ASP A 303 -18.17 -18.34 3.19
N GLY A 304 -18.72 -17.15 2.90
CA GLY A 304 -18.04 -16.11 2.12
C GLY A 304 -17.94 -16.39 0.60
N ARG A 305 -18.46 -17.51 0.09
CA ARG A 305 -18.52 -17.84 -1.35
C ARG A 305 -19.83 -17.41 -2.03
N GLY A 306 -20.73 -16.77 -1.30
CA GLY A 306 -22.09 -16.52 -1.77
C GLY A 306 -22.19 -15.29 -2.67
N GLU A 307 -22.32 -15.55 -3.97
CA GLU A 307 -22.86 -14.57 -4.93
C GLU A 307 -24.28 -14.17 -4.50
N VAL A 308 -24.62 -12.89 -4.69
CA VAL A 308 -25.98 -12.38 -4.46
C VAL A 308 -26.96 -13.00 -5.48
N GLN A 309 -28.12 -13.44 -5.00
CA GLN A 309 -29.12 -14.12 -5.81
C GLN A 309 -30.39 -13.29 -5.91
N TYR A 310 -30.97 -13.20 -7.11
CA TYR A 310 -32.27 -12.58 -7.34
C TYR A 310 -33.38 -13.62 -7.18
N LEU A 311 -34.34 -13.36 -6.30
CA LEU A 311 -35.47 -14.28 -6.02
C LEU A 311 -36.70 -13.97 -6.88
N GLY A 312 -36.88 -12.72 -7.30
CA GLY A 312 -38.04 -12.29 -8.08
C GLY A 312 -38.58 -10.92 -7.65
N ASN A 313 -39.70 -10.52 -8.25
CA ASN A 313 -40.44 -9.31 -7.89
C ASN A 313 -41.77 -9.72 -7.24
N ALA A 314 -42.01 -9.21 -6.03
CA ALA A 314 -43.28 -9.31 -5.34
C ALA A 314 -43.82 -7.90 -5.07
N SER A 315 -44.94 -7.54 -5.70
CA SER A 315 -45.67 -6.30 -5.41
C SER A 315 -44.78 -5.04 -5.39
N CYS A 316 -43.98 -4.84 -6.45
CA CYS A 316 -43.02 -3.74 -6.63
C CYS A 316 -41.71 -3.84 -5.82
N THR A 317 -41.50 -4.96 -5.13
CA THR A 317 -40.27 -5.20 -4.36
C THR A 317 -39.48 -6.33 -5.00
N HIS A 318 -38.30 -6.00 -5.49
CA HIS A 318 -37.29 -6.92 -5.99
C HIS A 318 -36.54 -7.53 -4.83
N GLU A 319 -36.67 -8.84 -4.65
CA GLU A 319 -36.06 -9.55 -3.53
C GLU A 319 -34.73 -10.18 -3.93
N PHE A 320 -33.72 -9.96 -3.10
CA PHE A 320 -32.39 -10.53 -3.22
C PHE A 320 -32.00 -11.24 -1.93
N VAL A 321 -31.22 -12.31 -2.05
CA VAL A 321 -30.58 -12.97 -0.93
C VAL A 321 -29.08 -12.93 -1.12
N TRP A 322 -28.37 -12.46 -0.11
CA TRP A 322 -26.91 -12.39 -0.11
C TRP A 322 -26.36 -13.24 1.02
N ARG A 323 -25.75 -14.37 0.67
CA ARG A 323 -25.10 -15.27 1.63
C ARG A 323 -23.65 -14.84 1.86
N THR A 324 -23.33 -14.40 3.07
CA THR A 324 -22.01 -13.85 3.39
C THR A 324 -21.62 -14.17 4.82
N GLU A 325 -20.32 -14.31 5.06
CA GLU A 325 -19.80 -14.47 6.41
C GLU A 325 -20.12 -13.24 7.27
N LEU A 326 -20.18 -12.03 6.71
CA LEU A 326 -20.45 -10.80 7.45
C LEU A 326 -21.87 -10.74 8.06
N ALA A 327 -22.76 -11.64 7.64
CA ALA A 327 -24.10 -11.82 8.20
C ALA A 327 -24.17 -12.91 9.28
N CYS A 328 -23.04 -13.53 9.63
CA CYS A 328 -22.96 -14.50 10.71
C CYS A 328 -22.65 -13.82 12.04
N ARG A 329 -23.42 -14.15 13.09
CA ARG A 329 -23.16 -13.67 14.47
C ARG A 329 -21.77 -14.02 15.02
N ASN A 330 -21.12 -15.03 14.45
CA ASN A 330 -19.81 -15.53 14.89
C ASN A 330 -18.66 -15.15 13.93
N ALA A 331 -18.89 -14.30 12.92
CA ALA A 331 -17.92 -13.98 11.88
C ALA A 331 -17.42 -12.53 11.89
N SER A 332 -17.66 -11.76 12.96
CA SER A 332 -16.71 -10.68 13.21
C SER A 332 -15.34 -11.36 13.32
N ARG A 333 -14.42 -11.06 12.39
CA ARG A 333 -13.00 -11.21 12.65
C ARG A 333 -12.64 -9.99 13.49
N PRO A 334 -12.81 -10.06 14.82
CA PRO A 334 -12.61 -8.89 15.64
C PRO A 334 -11.13 -8.54 15.52
N CYS A 335 -10.76 -7.27 15.41
CA CYS A 335 -9.37 -6.85 15.15
C CYS A 335 -8.86 -6.93 13.69
N ALA A 336 -9.72 -7.09 12.69
CA ALA A 336 -9.31 -7.09 11.28
C ALA A 336 -10.10 -6.09 10.42
N LEU A 337 -9.40 -5.41 9.50
CA LEU A 337 -9.97 -4.58 8.45
C LEU A 337 -10.07 -5.38 7.14
N HIS A 338 -10.86 -6.46 7.15
CA HIS A 338 -10.96 -7.45 6.06
C HIS A 338 -9.58 -8.07 5.67
N ASN A 339 -9.40 -8.58 4.44
CA ASN A 339 -8.13 -9.14 3.94
C ASN A 339 -6.98 -8.12 3.77
N LEU A 340 -7.21 -6.83 4.05
CA LEU A 340 -6.17 -5.80 3.94
C LEU A 340 -5.24 -5.81 5.15
N LEU A 341 -5.81 -5.96 6.35
CA LEU A 341 -5.09 -5.80 7.60
C LEU A 341 -5.71 -6.66 8.70
N ASP A 342 -4.90 -7.51 9.34
CA ASP A 342 -5.35 -8.38 10.42
C ASP A 342 -4.43 -8.21 11.64
N LEU A 343 -4.96 -7.54 12.67
CA LEU A 343 -4.26 -7.34 13.95
C LEU A 343 -4.62 -8.43 14.98
N SER A 344 -5.41 -9.44 14.61
CA SER A 344 -5.72 -10.58 15.48
C SER A 344 -4.49 -11.29 16.07
N PRO A 345 -3.31 -11.36 15.40
CA PRO A 345 -2.09 -11.91 16.01
C PRO A 345 -1.60 -11.15 17.25
N LEU A 346 -2.04 -9.91 17.46
CA LEU A 346 -1.72 -9.09 18.64
C LEU A 346 -2.73 -9.31 19.79
N ALA A 347 -3.88 -9.92 19.52
CA ALA A 347 -4.96 -10.07 20.49
C ALA A 347 -4.68 -11.14 21.55
N GLY A 348 -5.24 -10.95 22.75
CA GLY A 348 -5.07 -11.89 23.86
C GLY A 348 -3.68 -11.89 24.50
N ARG A 349 -2.83 -10.90 24.18
CA ARG A 349 -1.53 -10.65 24.80
C ARG A 349 -1.62 -9.41 25.71
N THR A 350 -0.77 -9.37 26.75
CA THR A 350 -0.56 -8.17 27.58
C THR A 350 0.63 -7.40 27.05
N TYR A 351 0.48 -6.07 26.94
CA TYR A 351 1.57 -5.16 26.64
C TYR A 351 1.72 -4.17 27.80
N ALA A 352 2.89 -4.18 28.44
CA ALA A 352 3.22 -3.26 29.52
C ALA A 352 4.18 -2.19 29.01
N VAL A 353 3.91 -0.93 29.32
CA VAL A 353 4.72 0.22 28.90
C VAL A 353 4.83 1.24 30.02
N THR A 354 6.02 1.80 30.20
CA THR A 354 6.28 2.87 31.17
C THR A 354 6.37 4.21 30.46
N ALA A 355 5.65 5.22 30.95
CA ALA A 355 5.80 6.59 30.45
C ALA A 355 7.18 7.15 30.85
N GLY A 356 7.83 7.84 29.90
CA GLY A 356 9.21 8.31 30.04
C GLY A 356 9.42 9.46 31.03
N GLY A 357 8.35 10.11 31.51
CA GLY A 357 8.41 11.27 32.41
C GLY A 357 8.12 10.99 33.90
N ASP A 358 7.09 10.19 34.20
CA ASP A 358 6.51 10.07 35.54
C ASP A 358 6.66 8.69 36.21
N ASN A 359 7.39 7.75 35.57
CA ASN A 359 7.55 6.36 36.03
C ASN A 359 6.21 5.59 36.21
N ARG A 360 5.12 6.09 35.60
CA ARG A 360 3.82 5.43 35.55
C ARG A 360 3.87 4.26 34.60
N THR A 361 3.25 3.15 34.99
CA THR A 361 3.22 1.93 34.20
C THR A 361 1.81 1.66 33.73
N TYR A 362 1.66 1.49 32.42
CA TYR A 362 0.39 1.17 31.77
C TYR A 362 0.42 -0.26 31.28
N GLU A 363 -0.67 -0.98 31.46
CA GLU A 363 -0.93 -2.26 30.79
C GLU A 363 -2.08 -2.06 29.80
N LEU A 364 -1.94 -2.64 28.61
CA LEU A 364 -2.97 -2.65 27.59
C LEU A 364 -3.04 -3.98 26.86
N ALA A 365 -4.19 -4.23 26.24
CA ALA A 365 -4.44 -5.33 25.33
C ALA A 365 -4.94 -4.79 24.00
N VAL A 366 -4.69 -5.52 22.90
CA VAL A 366 -5.17 -5.18 21.57
C VAL A 366 -6.41 -6.01 21.26
N CYS A 367 -7.56 -5.38 21.02
CA CYS A 367 -8.84 -5.97 20.62
C CYS A 367 -9.52 -6.94 21.61
N ARG A 368 -8.76 -7.76 22.33
CA ARG A 368 -9.24 -8.72 23.30
C ARG A 368 -8.26 -8.82 24.46
N ALA A 369 -8.77 -8.57 25.67
CA ALA A 369 -8.02 -8.78 26.89
C ALA A 369 -7.66 -10.28 27.08
N PRO A 370 -6.47 -10.61 27.63
CA PRO A 370 -6.10 -11.98 27.97
C PRO A 370 -7.04 -12.58 29.03
N ALA A 371 -7.37 -13.87 28.91
CA ALA A 371 -8.18 -14.59 29.91
C ALA A 371 -7.35 -15.10 31.11
N LEU A 372 -6.03 -14.92 31.10
CA LEU A 372 -5.09 -15.45 32.09
C LEU A 372 -4.89 -14.47 33.27
N PRO A 373 -4.48 -14.97 34.47
CA PRO A 373 -4.30 -14.16 35.68
C PRO A 373 -3.10 -13.18 35.64
N GLY A 374 -2.45 -13.01 34.48
CA GLY A 374 -1.32 -12.11 34.27
C GLY A 374 -1.67 -10.73 33.72
N PHE A 375 -2.90 -10.50 33.28
CA PHE A 375 -3.38 -9.17 32.89
C PHE A 375 -3.94 -8.46 34.11
N ARG A 376 -3.35 -7.32 34.49
CA ARG A 376 -3.66 -6.65 35.76
C ARG A 376 -4.85 -5.71 35.66
N CYS A 377 -5.21 -5.30 34.46
CA CYS A 377 -6.44 -4.56 34.24
C CYS A 377 -7.65 -5.47 34.49
N GLY A 378 -8.69 -4.94 35.14
CA GLY A 378 -9.97 -5.65 35.25
C GLY A 378 -10.49 -6.09 33.88
N ALA A 379 -11.24 -7.20 33.84
CA ALA A 379 -11.60 -7.91 32.61
C ALA A 379 -12.30 -7.07 31.53
N ASP A 380 -12.95 -5.96 31.93
CA ASP A 380 -13.65 -5.03 31.04
C ASP A 380 -12.75 -3.96 30.41
N TRP A 381 -11.54 -3.76 30.94
CA TRP A 381 -10.66 -2.65 30.57
C TRP A 381 -9.67 -3.07 29.47
N GLY A 382 -9.59 -2.28 28.41
CA GLY A 382 -8.62 -2.49 27.33
C GLY A 382 -7.25 -1.91 27.66
N ALA A 383 -7.20 -0.90 28.53
CA ALA A 383 -5.98 -0.33 29.07
C ALA A 383 -6.21 0.13 30.53
N CYS A 384 -5.15 0.10 31.34
CA CYS A 384 -5.18 0.60 32.70
C CYS A 384 -3.81 1.10 33.15
N GLU A 385 -3.83 1.96 34.17
CA GLU A 385 -2.65 2.29 34.95
C GLU A 385 -2.44 1.25 36.06
N THR A 386 -1.18 0.89 36.31
CA THR A 386 -0.76 -0.09 37.30
C THR A 386 0.35 0.46 38.20
N LEU A 387 0.32 0.07 39.47
CA LEU A 387 1.42 0.34 40.42
C LEU A 387 2.56 -0.66 40.23
N HIS A 388 3.76 -0.34 40.72
CA HIS A 388 4.92 -1.25 40.69
C HIS A 388 4.68 -2.62 41.35
N ASN A 389 3.77 -2.71 42.33
CA ASN A 389 3.37 -3.98 42.96
C ASN A 389 2.35 -4.78 42.12
N GLY A 390 1.91 -4.23 40.98
CA GLY A 390 1.02 -4.88 40.03
C GLY A 390 -0.47 -4.83 40.37
N THR A 391 -0.91 -3.89 41.21
CA THR A 391 -2.35 -3.58 41.38
C THR A 391 -2.81 -2.52 40.37
N GLN A 392 -3.96 -2.74 39.74
CA GLN A 392 -4.65 -1.73 38.92
C GLN A 392 -5.03 -0.54 39.79
N THR A 393 -4.79 0.67 39.29
CA THR A 393 -5.21 1.92 39.94
C THR A 393 -6.33 2.61 39.19
N VAL A 394 -6.25 2.68 37.85
CA VAL A 394 -7.17 3.45 37.03
C VAL A 394 -7.49 2.68 35.74
N GLY A 395 -8.77 2.53 35.40
CA GLY A 395 -9.20 2.01 34.09
C GLY A 395 -9.20 3.12 33.04
N LEU A 396 -8.56 2.92 31.90
CA LEU A 396 -8.31 3.97 30.89
C LEU A 396 -9.16 3.82 29.62
N GLY A 397 -10.16 2.95 29.67
CA GLY A 397 -11.09 2.71 28.57
C GLY A 397 -11.45 1.24 28.45
N ARG A 398 -12.68 0.97 28.04
CA ARG A 398 -13.17 -0.40 27.81
C ARG A 398 -12.57 -0.97 26.54
N VAL A 399 -12.24 -2.26 26.57
CA VAL A 399 -11.67 -2.95 25.41
C VAL A 399 -12.63 -2.88 24.22
N ASN A 400 -12.09 -2.65 23.03
CA ASN A 400 -12.82 -2.55 21.78
C ASN A 400 -12.04 -3.29 20.69
N ASP A 401 -12.74 -3.96 19.78
CA ASP A 401 -12.15 -4.68 18.64
C ASP A 401 -12.48 -4.03 17.28
N GLU A 402 -13.16 -2.88 17.29
CA GLU A 402 -13.42 -2.04 16.11
C GLU A 402 -12.13 -1.33 15.66
N LEU A 403 -11.40 -1.97 14.76
CA LEU A 403 -10.27 -1.35 14.08
C LEU A 403 -10.76 -0.32 13.05
N ARG A 404 -10.28 0.91 13.16
CA ARG A 404 -10.57 2.01 12.21
C ARG A 404 -9.32 2.36 11.43
N PHE A 405 -9.50 2.97 10.26
CA PHE A 405 -8.38 3.46 9.45
C PHE A 405 -8.44 4.99 9.31
N GLU A 406 -7.54 5.68 9.99
CA GLU A 406 -7.44 7.14 10.06
C GLU A 406 -6.05 7.59 9.60
N LYS A 407 -5.69 7.31 8.33
CA LYS A 407 -4.31 7.41 7.78
C LYS A 407 -3.30 6.41 8.35
N GLY A 408 -3.74 5.63 9.33
CA GLY A 408 -3.16 4.40 9.82
C GLY A 408 -4.23 3.63 10.59
N PRO A 409 -3.95 2.38 11.00
CA PRO A 409 -4.90 1.61 11.80
C PRO A 409 -4.97 2.18 13.23
N VAL A 410 -6.18 2.34 13.77
CA VAL A 410 -6.42 2.93 15.10
C VAL A 410 -7.48 2.15 15.86
N LEU A 411 -7.23 1.90 17.14
CA LEU A 411 -8.23 1.45 18.12
C LEU A 411 -8.53 2.55 19.13
N ARG A 412 -9.81 2.69 19.50
CA ARG A 412 -10.27 3.65 20.49
C ARG A 412 -11.01 2.93 21.61
N TYR A 413 -10.49 3.07 22.83
CA TYR A 413 -11.10 2.56 24.06
C TYR A 413 -11.70 3.73 24.82
N GLN A 414 -12.99 3.66 25.09
CA GLN A 414 -13.74 4.76 25.68
C GLN A 414 -14.36 4.34 27.01
N SER A 415 -14.99 5.29 27.71
CA SER A 415 -15.71 5.02 28.96
C SER A 415 -14.83 4.47 30.09
N GLY A 416 -13.61 5.01 30.22
CA GLY A 416 -12.69 4.76 31.34
C GLY A 416 -13.21 5.28 32.69
N ALA A 417 -12.30 5.34 33.67
CA ALA A 417 -12.55 5.99 34.96
C ALA A 417 -12.73 7.51 34.78
N ASP A 418 -13.41 8.14 35.74
CA ASP A 418 -13.62 9.59 35.72
C ASP A 418 -12.29 10.31 35.96
N CYS A 419 -11.94 11.23 35.06
CA CYS A 419 -10.68 11.97 35.08
C CYS A 419 -10.89 13.46 35.38
N ASP A 420 -12.02 14.01 34.94
CA ASP A 420 -12.50 15.34 35.30
C ASP A 420 -14.01 15.27 35.58
N PRO A 421 -14.40 14.97 36.83
CA PRO A 421 -15.80 14.86 37.22
C PRO A 421 -16.58 16.17 37.06
N ALA A 422 -15.91 17.33 37.10
CA ALA A 422 -16.58 18.63 36.99
C ALA A 422 -17.10 18.87 35.56
N GLN A 423 -16.39 18.36 34.56
CA GLN A 423 -16.79 18.41 33.15
C GLN A 423 -17.43 17.10 32.66
N GLY A 424 -17.57 16.09 33.53
CA GLY A 424 -18.10 14.77 33.18
C GLY A 424 -17.20 13.99 32.22
N ARG A 425 -15.90 14.31 32.16
CA ARG A 425 -14.94 13.63 31.27
C ARG A 425 -14.43 12.35 31.90
N ARG A 426 -14.23 11.34 31.05
CA ARG A 426 -13.73 10.02 31.41
C ARG A 426 -12.50 9.70 30.58
N TRP A 427 -11.62 8.86 31.12
CA TRP A 427 -10.43 8.44 30.39
C TRP A 427 -10.78 7.72 29.09
N GLU A 428 -10.02 8.05 28.05
CA GLU A 428 -10.01 7.36 26.77
C GLU A 428 -8.57 6.90 26.45
N THR A 429 -8.45 5.78 25.75
CA THR A 429 -7.17 5.31 25.18
C THR A 429 -7.28 5.25 23.67
N ARG A 430 -6.31 5.85 22.97
CA ARG A 430 -6.16 5.79 21.51
C ARG A 430 -4.88 5.03 21.19
N ILE A 431 -5.02 3.87 20.56
CA ILE A 431 -3.88 3.04 20.12
C ILE A 431 -3.71 3.27 18.63
N GLU A 432 -2.58 3.84 18.23
CA GLU A 432 -2.24 4.13 16.84
C GLU A 432 -1.17 3.16 16.37
N PHE A 433 -1.53 2.35 15.38
CA PHE A 433 -0.63 1.33 14.87
C PHE A 433 0.29 1.90 13.79
N ILE A 434 1.59 1.67 13.95
CA ILE A 434 2.62 2.23 13.07
C ILE A 434 3.38 1.10 12.40
N CYS A 435 3.47 1.15 11.08
CA CYS A 435 4.18 0.14 10.30
C CYS A 435 5.71 0.19 10.52
N ASP A 436 6.28 -0.97 10.78
CA ASP A 436 7.73 -1.22 10.74
C ASP A 436 7.98 -2.66 10.25
N GLN A 437 8.27 -2.82 8.96
CA GLN A 437 8.41 -4.14 8.33
C GLN A 437 9.60 -4.94 8.91
N ALA A 438 10.66 -4.25 9.32
CA ALA A 438 11.87 -4.90 9.84
C ALA A 438 11.72 -5.44 11.27
N ARG A 439 10.55 -5.21 11.89
CA ARG A 439 10.33 -5.50 13.31
C ARG A 439 9.62 -6.84 13.50
N LEU A 440 10.29 -7.72 14.26
CA LEU A 440 9.76 -9.04 14.64
C LEU A 440 8.81 -8.96 15.85
N GLU A 441 9.17 -8.17 16.87
CA GLU A 441 8.35 -7.97 18.08
C GLU A 441 7.84 -6.53 18.19
N PRO A 442 6.56 -6.31 18.55
CA PRO A 442 6.00 -4.97 18.64
C PRO A 442 6.75 -4.07 19.63
N LEU A 443 6.87 -2.79 19.28
CA LEU A 443 7.33 -1.73 20.18
C LEU A 443 6.14 -0.88 20.58
N VAL A 444 5.90 -0.75 21.88
CA VAL A 444 4.79 0.02 22.44
C VAL A 444 5.34 1.21 23.19
N VAL A 445 4.92 2.41 22.81
CA VAL A 445 5.41 3.68 23.37
C VAL A 445 4.21 4.55 23.76
N VAL A 446 4.22 5.07 24.98
CA VAL A 446 3.29 6.12 25.38
C VAL A 446 3.72 7.41 24.67
N ALA A 447 2.83 7.93 23.83
CA ALA A 447 3.05 9.19 23.13
C ALA A 447 2.56 10.37 23.98
N GLU A 448 1.38 10.22 24.61
CA GLU A 448 0.73 11.22 25.46
C GLU A 448 -0.09 10.53 26.56
N ASP A 449 -0.05 11.08 27.79
CA ASP A 449 -0.76 10.57 28.97
C ASP A 449 -1.41 11.70 29.81
N GLY A 450 -2.00 12.68 29.13
CA GLY A 450 -2.61 13.89 29.73
C GLY A 450 -4.05 14.13 29.28
N ASP A 451 -4.71 15.12 29.88
CA ASP A 451 -6.02 15.64 29.45
C ASP A 451 -7.10 14.57 29.19
N CYS A 452 -7.19 13.56 30.07
CA CYS A 452 -8.13 12.44 29.96
C CYS A 452 -7.91 11.51 28.75
N LEU A 453 -6.75 11.57 28.11
CA LEU A 453 -6.40 10.77 26.93
C LEU A 453 -5.06 10.08 27.14
N LEU A 454 -5.03 8.76 26.90
CA LEU A 454 -3.81 7.99 26.74
C LEU A 454 -3.61 7.69 25.25
N VAL A 455 -2.58 8.27 24.63
CA VAL A 455 -2.17 7.95 23.25
C VAL A 455 -1.01 6.98 23.29
N VAL A 456 -1.19 5.82 22.65
CA VAL A 456 -0.18 4.77 22.56
C VAL A 456 0.19 4.56 21.10
N HIS A 457 1.47 4.77 20.78
CA HIS A 457 2.03 4.38 19.49
C HIS A 457 2.45 2.92 19.56
N PHE A 458 1.84 2.10 18.71
CA PHE A 458 2.02 0.65 18.67
C PHE A 458 2.70 0.25 17.36
N VAL A 459 4.01 0.10 17.38
CA VAL A 459 4.83 -0.20 16.21
C VAL A 459 4.82 -1.71 15.94
N THR A 460 4.41 -2.13 14.76
CA THR A 460 4.32 -3.55 14.39
C THR A 460 4.32 -3.76 12.87
N SER A 461 4.86 -4.89 12.42
CA SER A 461 4.80 -5.32 11.02
C SER A 461 3.38 -5.68 10.56
N TYR A 462 2.48 -6.07 11.49
CA TYR A 462 1.07 -6.31 11.18
C TYR A 462 0.29 -5.05 10.80
N ALA A 463 0.86 -3.86 11.01
CA ALA A 463 0.27 -2.57 10.64
C ALA A 463 0.64 -2.11 9.22
N CYS A 464 1.49 -2.87 8.51
CA CYS A 464 2.06 -2.47 7.23
C CYS A 464 1.09 -2.70 6.07
N LEU A 465 0.80 -1.62 5.35
CA LEU A 465 0.03 -1.60 4.11
C LEU A 465 0.86 -0.85 3.06
N GLY A 466 1.13 -1.49 1.91
CA GLY A 466 1.81 -0.94 0.72
C GLY A 466 2.63 0.34 0.97
N GLN A 467 3.84 0.23 1.50
CA GLN A 467 4.72 1.38 1.68
C GLN A 467 5.36 1.78 0.35
N PRO A 468 5.49 3.08 0.04
CA PRO A 468 6.18 3.53 -1.16
C PRO A 468 7.65 3.10 -1.13
N GLU A 469 8.19 2.67 -2.28
CA GLU A 469 9.64 2.41 -2.44
C GLU A 469 10.44 3.65 -1.99
N CYS A 470 11.53 3.42 -1.25
CA CYS A 470 12.38 4.49 -0.76
C CYS A 470 13.50 4.86 -1.73
N GLY A 471 13.13 5.05 -3.00
CA GLY A 471 14.07 5.45 -4.03
C GLY A 471 13.36 5.92 -5.27
N ALA A 472 14.12 6.58 -6.15
CA ALA A 472 13.59 7.21 -7.34
C ALA A 472 14.54 6.99 -8.51
N TYR A 473 13.98 6.78 -9.70
CA TYR A 473 14.76 6.76 -10.93
C TYR A 473 14.84 8.17 -11.52
N ASN A 474 16.01 8.50 -12.08
CA ASN A 474 16.18 9.75 -12.80
C ASN A 474 15.45 9.71 -14.15
N ALA A 475 14.45 10.59 -14.35
CA ALA A 475 13.67 10.65 -15.59
C ALA A 475 14.52 10.92 -16.85
N SER A 476 15.66 11.62 -16.70
CA SER A 476 16.58 11.95 -17.81
C SER A 476 17.72 10.92 -17.97
N ALA A 477 18.03 10.15 -16.92
CA ALA A 477 19.08 9.13 -16.91
C ALA A 477 18.60 7.90 -16.11
N PRO A 478 17.63 7.14 -16.63
CA PRO A 478 16.86 6.16 -15.85
C PRO A 478 17.61 4.90 -15.43
N ASP A 479 18.90 4.74 -15.77
CA ASP A 479 19.78 3.72 -15.19
C ASP A 479 20.41 4.21 -13.86
N GLN A 480 20.16 5.46 -13.50
CA GLN A 480 20.54 6.07 -12.23
C GLN A 480 19.35 5.99 -11.27
N PHE A 481 19.29 4.87 -10.53
CA PHE A 481 18.45 4.76 -9.35
C PHE A 481 19.12 5.52 -8.20
N VAL A 482 18.34 6.36 -7.52
CA VAL A 482 18.77 7.01 -6.29
C VAL A 482 18.05 6.34 -5.14
N ASP A 483 18.83 5.65 -4.31
CA ASP A 483 18.34 4.97 -3.12
C ASP A 483 18.43 5.89 -1.90
N LEU A 484 17.28 6.20 -1.29
CA LEU A 484 17.20 6.96 -0.04
C LEU A 484 17.14 6.06 1.20
N THR A 485 17.10 4.74 1.03
CA THR A 485 17.11 3.75 2.13
C THR A 485 18.23 3.99 3.15
N PRO A 486 19.47 4.41 2.77
CA PRO A 486 20.52 4.74 3.74
C PRO A 486 20.17 5.89 4.71
N LEU A 487 19.19 6.73 4.38
CA LEU A 487 18.70 7.82 5.22
C LEU A 487 17.50 7.41 6.08
N VAL A 488 17.01 6.18 5.96
CA VAL A 488 15.90 5.68 6.78
C VAL A 488 16.42 5.33 8.17
N ARG A 489 15.88 5.97 9.22
CA ARG A 489 16.27 5.66 10.61
C ARG A 489 15.22 4.80 11.30
N SER A 490 15.66 3.67 11.86
CA SER A 490 14.83 2.74 12.65
C SER A 490 14.84 3.03 14.16
N GLY A 491 15.93 3.60 14.68
CA GLY A 491 16.13 3.84 16.12
C GLY A 491 15.87 5.28 16.61
N GLY A 492 15.55 6.22 15.73
CA GLY A 492 15.24 7.60 16.10
C GLY A 492 14.87 8.46 14.90
N ASN A 493 14.51 9.72 15.14
CA ASN A 493 14.13 10.67 14.10
C ASN A 493 15.26 11.67 13.81
N TYR A 494 15.24 12.27 12.62
CA TYR A 494 16.05 13.45 12.35
C TYR A 494 15.37 14.67 12.97
N GLU A 495 16.15 15.50 13.66
CA GLU A 495 15.73 16.83 14.08
C GLU A 495 16.29 17.82 13.07
N ALA A 496 15.43 18.59 12.41
CA ALA A 496 15.87 19.55 11.40
C ALA A 496 16.51 20.77 12.05
N ARG A 497 17.60 21.23 11.44
CA ARG A 497 18.19 22.52 11.77
C ARG A 497 17.27 23.65 11.30
N LEU A 498 17.20 24.71 12.09
CA LEU A 498 16.34 25.85 11.80
C LEU A 498 17.06 26.85 10.89
N GLY A 499 16.39 27.23 9.80
CA GLY A 499 16.77 28.37 8.97
C GLY A 499 16.53 29.71 9.68
N PRO A 500 17.02 30.82 9.08
CA PRO A 500 16.85 32.16 9.64
C PRO A 500 15.37 32.55 9.75
N GLY A 501 14.98 33.15 10.88
CA GLY A 501 13.62 33.65 11.10
C GLY A 501 12.66 32.66 11.77
N ILE A 502 13.07 31.39 11.96
CA ILE A 502 12.26 30.39 12.67
C ILE A 502 12.56 30.45 14.17
N PRO A 503 11.55 30.48 15.06
CA PRO A 503 11.79 30.57 16.50
C PRO A 503 12.57 29.37 17.03
N ALA A 504 13.60 29.64 17.84
CA ALA A 504 14.48 28.61 18.40
C ALA A 504 13.81 27.65 19.39
N THR A 505 12.56 27.90 19.77
CA THR A 505 11.74 27.00 20.59
C THR A 505 11.08 25.89 19.77
N HIS A 506 10.92 26.08 18.47
CA HIS A 506 10.31 25.08 17.60
C HIS A 506 11.31 23.97 17.28
N ARG A 507 10.79 22.77 17.09
CA ARG A 507 11.52 21.56 16.74
C ARG A 507 10.76 20.84 15.64
N TYR A 508 11.49 20.29 14.70
CA TYR A 508 10.93 19.64 13.53
C TYR A 508 11.55 18.26 13.39
N PHE A 509 10.73 17.23 13.48
CA PHE A 509 11.17 15.86 13.40
C PHE A 509 10.74 15.26 12.07
N LEU A 510 11.67 14.57 11.40
CA LEU A 510 11.43 13.89 10.13
C LEU A 510 12.00 12.48 10.15
N ASN A 511 11.38 11.59 9.38
CA ASN A 511 11.99 10.37 8.88
C ASN A 511 11.89 10.35 7.35
N VAL A 512 12.50 9.37 6.68
CA VAL A 512 12.55 9.25 5.22
C VAL A 512 11.76 8.01 4.80
N CYS A 513 10.80 8.16 3.89
CA CYS A 513 9.93 7.09 3.34
C CYS A 513 9.15 6.22 4.34
N ARG A 514 9.19 6.56 5.63
CA ARG A 514 8.52 5.82 6.69
C ARG A 514 8.01 6.77 7.77
N PRO A 515 7.09 6.30 8.64
CA PRO A 515 6.68 7.08 9.79
C PRO A 515 7.84 7.41 10.74
N LEU A 516 7.63 8.45 11.56
CA LEU A 516 8.48 8.78 12.68
C LEU A 516 8.58 7.60 13.65
N VAL A 517 9.79 7.38 14.16
CA VAL A 517 10.03 6.48 15.29
C VAL A 517 9.33 7.07 16.50
N PRO A 518 8.42 6.33 17.16
CA PRO A 518 7.72 6.85 18.33
C PRO A 518 8.65 7.21 19.47
N GLN A 519 8.37 8.35 20.10
CA GLN A 519 9.07 8.85 21.26
C GLN A 519 8.06 9.48 22.22
N TYR A 520 8.31 9.39 23.51
CA TYR A 520 7.47 10.03 24.52
C TYR A 520 7.49 11.56 24.34
N GLY A 521 6.32 12.20 24.32
CA GLY A 521 6.17 13.62 24.02
C GLY A 521 6.23 13.97 22.53
N LEU A 522 6.33 12.99 21.63
CA LEU A 522 6.17 13.20 20.18
C LEU A 522 4.82 12.60 19.74
N SER A 523 3.73 13.24 20.13
CA SER A 523 2.33 12.79 19.95
C SER A 523 1.69 13.17 18.61
N CYS A 524 2.49 13.60 17.62
CA CYS A 524 2.01 13.70 16.23
C CYS A 524 1.34 12.39 15.80
N ARG A 525 0.31 12.50 14.95
CA ARG A 525 -0.54 11.37 14.56
C ARG A 525 0.30 10.19 14.07
N GLY A 526 0.05 9.01 14.62
CA GLY A 526 0.72 7.78 14.27
C GLY A 526 0.70 7.52 12.78
N GLY A 527 1.88 7.24 12.21
CA GLY A 527 2.08 7.14 10.76
C GLY A 527 2.66 8.40 10.11
N ALA A 528 2.65 9.55 10.79
CA ALA A 528 3.25 10.78 10.27
C ALA A 528 4.76 10.61 10.01
N ALA A 529 5.26 11.19 8.92
CA ALA A 529 6.69 11.21 8.58
C ALA A 529 7.37 12.53 8.95
N ALA A 530 6.59 13.58 9.18
CA ALA A 530 7.08 14.89 9.61
C ALA A 530 6.16 15.49 10.68
N CYS A 531 6.78 16.09 11.70
CA CYS A 531 6.12 16.61 12.89
C CYS A 531 6.79 17.90 13.35
N GLU A 532 5.99 18.88 13.75
CA GLU A 532 6.43 20.09 14.44
C GLU A 532 6.07 19.99 15.92
N THR A 533 6.96 20.44 16.80
CA THR A 533 6.72 20.55 18.23
C THR A 533 7.32 21.83 18.78
N ILE A 534 6.86 22.25 19.96
CA ILE A 534 7.42 23.36 20.73
C ILE A 534 8.12 22.80 21.96
N PHE A 535 9.41 23.10 22.10
CA PHE A 535 10.21 22.71 23.24
C PHE A 535 10.15 23.78 24.33
N ASP A 536 9.60 23.42 25.49
CA ASP A 536 9.45 24.32 26.65
C ASP A 536 10.66 24.34 27.60
N GLY A 537 11.72 23.60 27.26
CA GLY A 537 12.90 23.40 28.11
C GLY A 537 12.94 22.05 28.83
N THR A 538 11.80 21.33 28.88
CA THR A 538 11.67 20.04 29.55
C THR A 538 11.07 18.96 28.65
N THR A 539 10.01 19.30 27.91
CA THR A 539 9.26 18.37 27.06
C THR A 539 8.91 19.01 25.72
N GLN A 540 8.64 18.17 24.73
CA GLN A 540 7.96 18.60 23.52
C GLN A 540 6.46 18.73 23.81
N ARG A 541 5.82 19.76 23.26
CA ARG A 541 4.39 20.05 23.36
C ARG A 541 3.85 20.65 22.06
N ASN A 542 2.53 20.75 21.94
CA ASN A 542 1.84 21.42 20.83
C ASN A 542 2.23 20.80 19.48
N GLU A 543 2.13 19.48 19.43
CA GLU A 543 2.54 18.66 18.31
C GLU A 543 1.60 18.89 17.12
N THR A 544 2.19 19.19 15.96
CA THR A 544 1.48 19.44 14.72
C THR A 544 1.98 18.48 13.64
N THR A 545 1.08 17.69 13.09
CA THR A 545 1.40 16.71 12.05
C THR A 545 1.60 17.43 10.72
N LEU A 546 2.79 17.35 10.14
CA LEU A 546 3.12 18.05 8.89
C LEU A 546 2.85 17.19 7.64
N GLY A 547 2.76 15.86 7.79
CA GLY A 547 2.31 14.99 6.71
C GLY A 547 2.75 13.53 6.85
N PHE A 548 2.22 12.70 5.95
CA PHE A 548 2.40 11.25 5.89
C PHE A 548 3.23 10.83 4.66
N PRO A 549 4.01 9.73 4.75
CA PRO A 549 4.85 9.23 3.66
C PRO A 549 4.01 8.42 2.65
N GLU A 550 3.14 9.11 1.90
CA GLU A 550 2.18 8.48 0.98
C GLU A 550 2.70 8.34 -0.46
N VAL A 551 3.78 9.06 -0.83
CA VAL A 551 4.33 9.03 -2.19
C VAL A 551 5.80 8.65 -2.20
N GLN A 552 6.23 8.11 -3.33
CA GLN A 552 7.63 7.83 -3.62
C GLN A 552 8.39 9.12 -3.93
N PRO A 553 9.71 9.17 -3.64
CA PRO A 553 10.55 10.27 -4.05
C PRO A 553 10.64 10.36 -5.59
N VAL A 554 10.98 11.54 -6.10
CA VAL A 554 11.19 11.77 -7.54
C VAL A 554 12.44 12.60 -7.76
N VAL A 555 13.19 12.27 -8.82
CA VAL A 555 14.37 13.01 -9.23
C VAL A 555 13.96 14.20 -10.10
N ALA A 556 14.33 15.41 -9.68
CA ALA A 556 14.13 16.66 -10.40
C ALA A 556 15.49 17.34 -10.65
N GLY A 557 16.08 17.08 -11.83
CA GLY A 557 17.41 17.59 -12.16
C GLY A 557 18.51 16.92 -11.32
N ASP A 558 19.21 17.70 -10.52
CA ASP A 558 20.28 17.27 -9.60
C ASP A 558 19.79 17.02 -8.16
N THR A 559 18.48 17.15 -7.95
CA THR A 559 17.83 17.13 -6.64
C THR A 559 16.84 15.97 -6.59
N VAL A 560 16.73 15.30 -5.45
CA VAL A 560 15.66 14.34 -5.20
C VAL A 560 14.63 14.97 -4.28
N LEU A 561 13.37 14.94 -4.68
CA LEU A 561 12.25 15.53 -3.96
C LEU A 561 11.40 14.43 -3.33
N LEU A 562 11.14 14.56 -2.03
CA LEU A 562 10.20 13.72 -1.29
C LEU A 562 9.15 14.61 -0.64
N LYS A 563 7.87 14.30 -0.81
CA LYS A 563 6.76 15.12 -0.31
C LYS A 563 5.88 14.35 0.67
N TYR A 564 5.54 14.99 1.77
CA TYR A 564 4.61 14.51 2.78
C TYR A 564 3.32 15.31 2.70
N PHE A 565 2.20 14.60 2.66
CA PHE A 565 0.88 15.18 2.43
C PHE A 565 -0.05 14.95 3.63
N HIS A 566 -1.19 15.64 3.62
CA HIS A 566 -2.32 15.36 4.52
C HIS A 566 -1.98 15.49 6.01
N GLY A 567 -1.16 16.48 6.37
CA GLY A 567 -0.95 16.88 7.76
C GLY A 567 -2.22 17.44 8.42
N ASP A 568 -2.06 18.16 9.53
CA ASP A 568 -3.19 18.83 10.20
C ASP A 568 -3.78 19.94 9.32
N PRO A 569 -5.02 20.40 9.57
CA PRO A 569 -5.61 21.49 8.78
C PRO A 569 -4.76 22.77 8.86
N CYS A 570 -4.64 23.50 7.75
CA CYS A 570 -3.86 24.73 7.73
C CYS A 570 -4.52 25.81 8.61
N PRO A 571 -3.74 26.67 9.30
CA PRO A 571 -4.28 27.65 10.25
C PRO A 571 -5.28 28.64 9.64
N HIS A 572 -5.05 29.04 8.39
CA HIS A 572 -5.87 30.03 7.67
C HIS A 572 -6.87 29.41 6.69
N ASP A 573 -6.79 28.10 6.44
CA ASP A 573 -7.70 27.39 5.55
C ASP A 573 -7.95 25.95 6.06
N PRO A 574 -9.08 25.70 6.73
CA PRO A 574 -9.40 24.38 7.26
C PRO A 574 -9.73 23.34 6.18
N HIS A 575 -9.87 23.74 4.91
CA HIS A 575 -10.10 22.83 3.78
C HIS A 575 -8.81 22.32 3.13
N THR A 576 -7.68 22.93 3.48
CA THR A 576 -6.35 22.53 3.03
C THR A 576 -5.56 21.93 4.19
N ASN A 577 -4.74 20.91 3.92
CA ASN A 577 -3.91 20.25 4.93
C ASN A 577 -2.45 20.68 4.80
N LEU A 578 -1.77 20.75 5.95
CA LEU A 578 -0.33 20.94 6.03
C LEU A 578 0.39 19.89 5.18
N SER A 579 1.53 20.30 4.61
CA SER A 579 2.41 19.43 3.84
C SER A 579 3.86 19.83 4.00
N ALA A 580 4.77 18.91 3.74
CA ALA A 580 6.20 19.16 3.78
C ALA A 580 6.90 18.62 2.53
N THR A 581 7.89 19.34 2.00
CA THR A 581 8.76 18.88 0.92
C THR A 581 10.19 18.83 1.42
N VAL A 582 10.87 17.72 1.18
CA VAL A 582 12.30 17.52 1.44
C VAL A 582 13.04 17.47 0.11
N ALA A 583 13.98 18.39 -0.08
CA ALA A 583 14.85 18.45 -1.25
C ALA A 583 16.25 17.94 -0.88
N PHE A 584 16.56 16.71 -1.27
CA PHE A 584 17.89 16.13 -1.11
C PHE A 584 18.81 16.67 -2.20
N ARG A 585 19.98 17.17 -1.81
CA ARG A 585 21.04 17.63 -2.74
C ARG A 585 22.34 16.87 -2.50
N CYS A 586 23.03 16.50 -3.59
CA CYS A 586 24.31 15.82 -3.47
C CYS A 586 25.34 16.71 -2.76
N ALA A 587 25.86 16.23 -1.63
CA ALA A 587 26.97 16.80 -0.89
C ALA A 587 27.90 15.68 -0.39
N PRO A 588 28.95 15.31 -1.16
CA PRO A 588 29.79 14.15 -0.86
C PRO A 588 30.47 14.19 0.52
N ALA A 589 30.76 15.40 1.01
CA ALA A 589 31.41 15.61 2.31
C ALA A 589 30.45 15.52 3.52
N SER A 590 29.14 15.43 3.29
CA SER A 590 28.12 15.50 4.35
C SER A 590 27.74 14.15 4.95
N GLY A 591 28.25 13.03 4.42
CA GLY A 591 27.80 11.69 4.85
C GLY A 591 26.27 11.55 4.72
N PRO A 592 25.56 11.03 5.74
CA PRO A 592 24.08 11.02 5.72
C PRO A 592 23.44 12.42 5.68
N GLY A 593 24.14 13.46 6.16
CA GLY A 593 23.62 14.81 6.27
C GLY A 593 22.51 14.98 7.31
N GLU A 594 21.99 16.19 7.42
CA GLU A 594 20.84 16.55 8.27
C GLU A 594 19.88 17.47 7.50
N PRO A 595 18.57 17.37 7.73
CA PRO A 595 17.61 18.29 7.13
C PRO A 595 17.73 19.69 7.73
N VAL A 596 17.53 20.70 6.89
CA VAL A 596 17.45 22.12 7.28
C VAL A 596 16.11 22.67 6.82
N LEU A 597 15.29 23.18 7.75
CA LEU A 597 14.06 23.89 7.41
C LEU A 597 14.43 25.26 6.84
N VAL A 598 14.17 25.46 5.55
CA VAL A 598 14.56 26.70 4.84
C VAL A 598 13.43 27.70 4.73
N GLU A 599 12.18 27.23 4.64
CA GLU A 599 11.03 28.09 4.38
C GLU A 599 9.73 27.46 4.90
N ILE A 600 8.80 28.32 5.35
CA ILE A 600 7.42 27.97 5.67
C ILE A 600 6.53 28.87 4.81
N GLU A 601 6.00 28.32 3.72
CA GLU A 601 5.16 29.06 2.79
C GLU A 601 3.72 29.14 3.35
N HIS A 602 3.24 30.37 3.57
CA HIS A 602 1.88 30.66 4.01
C HIS A 602 1.41 29.89 5.25
N GLU A 603 2.35 29.51 6.14
CA GLU A 603 2.05 28.69 7.33
C GLU A 603 1.33 27.36 7.01
N CYS A 604 1.49 26.84 5.78
CA CYS A 604 0.76 25.68 5.27
C CYS A 604 1.66 24.68 4.52
N HIS A 605 2.81 25.13 3.98
CA HIS A 605 3.77 24.25 3.33
C HIS A 605 5.20 24.45 3.87
N TYR A 606 5.82 23.37 4.34
CA TYR A 606 7.15 23.39 4.97
C TYR A 606 8.19 22.86 3.98
N ARG A 607 9.29 23.59 3.79
CA ARG A 607 10.34 23.22 2.84
C ARG A 607 11.66 22.94 3.56
N PHE A 608 12.17 21.73 3.38
CA PHE A 608 13.43 21.27 3.93
C PHE A 608 14.45 21.09 2.80
N GLU A 609 15.68 21.53 3.02
CA GLU A 609 16.83 21.13 2.21
C GLU A 609 17.69 20.13 2.98
N TRP A 610 18.21 19.12 2.28
CA TRP A 610 19.01 18.07 2.89
C TRP A 610 20.24 17.77 2.06
N PRO A 611 21.37 18.45 2.34
CA PRO A 611 22.66 18.14 1.73
C PRO A 611 23.16 16.78 2.23
N THR A 612 23.30 15.79 1.34
CA THR A 612 23.65 14.40 1.70
C THR A 612 24.53 13.74 0.64
N ALA A 613 25.40 12.84 1.08
CA ALA A 613 26.21 12.01 0.20
C ALA A 613 25.40 10.83 -0.41
N ALA A 614 24.24 10.49 0.17
CA ALA A 614 23.44 9.31 -0.22
C ALA A 614 22.92 9.36 -1.67
N ILE A 615 22.77 10.56 -2.24
CA ILE A 615 22.25 10.76 -3.60
C ILE A 615 23.35 11.15 -4.60
N CYS A 616 24.61 11.19 -4.16
CA CYS A 616 25.70 11.61 -5.01
C CYS A 616 26.01 10.56 -6.08
N PRO A 617 26.17 10.95 -7.35
CA PRO A 617 26.62 10.02 -8.38
C PRO A 617 28.00 9.48 -8.01
N ASP A 618 28.17 8.16 -8.07
CA ASP A 618 29.51 7.57 -8.05
C ASP A 618 30.30 8.16 -9.23
N ALA A 619 31.48 8.74 -8.96
CA ALA A 619 32.32 9.32 -10.00
C ALA A 619 32.63 8.27 -11.08
N PRO A 620 32.80 8.66 -12.37
CA PRO A 620 33.19 7.71 -13.41
C PRO A 620 34.56 7.12 -13.03
N GLY A 621 34.57 5.88 -12.56
CA GLY A 621 35.76 5.19 -12.06
C GLY A 621 35.74 4.75 -10.58
N SER A 622 34.68 5.06 -9.82
CA SER A 622 34.47 4.48 -8.48
C SER A 622 33.31 3.49 -8.49
N SER A 623 33.59 2.23 -8.84
CA SER A 623 32.64 1.14 -8.59
C SER A 623 32.68 0.75 -7.11
N LEU A 624 31.77 1.28 -6.29
CA LEU A 624 31.36 0.58 -5.07
C LEU A 624 29.85 0.29 -5.18
N PRO A 625 29.44 -0.95 -5.48
CA PRO A 625 28.04 -1.32 -5.35
C PRO A 625 27.65 -1.28 -3.87
N SER A 626 26.45 -0.74 -3.60
CA SER A 626 25.82 -0.43 -2.30
C SER A 626 25.62 -1.59 -1.32
N SER A 627 26.38 -2.68 -1.47
CA SER A 627 26.37 -3.82 -0.56
C SER A 627 27.77 -4.34 -0.23
N ARG A 628 28.84 -3.78 -0.77
CA ARG A 628 30.21 -4.28 -0.51
C ARG A 628 30.81 -3.66 0.77
N ILE A 629 31.03 -4.50 1.77
CA ILE A 629 31.76 -4.14 3.00
C ILE A 629 33.26 -4.17 2.73
N ARG A 630 33.95 -3.09 3.13
CA ARG A 630 35.40 -2.95 2.94
C ARG A 630 36.17 -3.87 3.90
N PHE A 631 37.08 -4.67 3.34
CA PHE A 631 38.07 -5.44 4.09
C PHE A 631 39.35 -4.62 4.29
N GLU A 632 39.85 -4.57 5.51
CA GLU A 632 41.11 -3.93 5.87
C GLU A 632 42.15 -5.00 6.18
N ALA A 633 43.10 -5.19 5.26
CA ALA A 633 44.10 -6.26 5.37
C ALA A 633 45.08 -6.04 6.55
N SER A 634 45.35 -4.78 6.91
CA SER A 634 46.31 -4.44 7.97
C SER A 634 45.89 -4.95 9.37
N ASN A 635 44.59 -5.05 9.62
CA ASN A 635 44.02 -5.55 10.88
C ASN A 635 43.08 -6.77 10.70
N CYS A 636 43.04 -7.35 9.50
CA CYS A 636 42.20 -8.48 9.10
C CYS A 636 40.74 -8.34 9.55
N SER A 637 40.13 -7.20 9.25
CA SER A 637 38.78 -6.88 9.74
C SER A 637 37.89 -6.27 8.65
N PHE A 638 36.59 -6.48 8.79
CA PHE A 638 35.57 -5.81 7.98
C PHE A 638 35.01 -4.61 8.75
N TYR A 639 34.89 -3.46 8.08
CA TYR A 639 34.30 -2.25 8.66
C TYR A 639 32.86 -2.06 8.20
N ASN A 640 31.92 -2.11 9.12
CA ASN A 640 30.52 -1.81 8.83
C ASN A 640 30.27 -0.30 8.95
N PRO A 641 30.03 0.43 7.83
CA PRO A 641 29.79 1.87 7.88
C PRO A 641 28.44 2.25 8.52
N ALA A 642 27.47 1.34 8.55
CA ALA A 642 26.15 1.59 9.14
C ALA A 642 26.16 1.55 10.67
N THR A 643 27.04 0.73 11.27
CA THR A 643 27.12 0.58 12.74
C THR A 643 28.43 1.10 13.33
N THR A 644 29.40 1.48 12.50
CA THR A 644 30.80 1.82 12.87
C THR A 644 31.57 0.68 13.55
N ALA A 645 31.01 -0.54 13.55
CA ALA A 645 31.62 -1.71 14.16
C ALA A 645 32.67 -2.36 13.25
N TRP A 646 33.67 -2.98 13.88
CA TRP A 646 34.70 -3.77 13.21
C TRP A 646 34.50 -5.25 13.54
N ALA A 647 34.47 -6.10 12.51
CA ALA A 647 34.43 -7.55 12.67
C ALA A 647 35.82 -8.13 12.37
N ASN A 648 36.55 -8.55 13.40
CA ASN A 648 37.88 -9.14 13.26
C ASN A 648 37.77 -10.62 12.87
N MET A 649 38.44 -11.00 11.79
CA MET A 649 38.34 -12.34 11.22
C MET A 649 39.55 -13.24 11.54
N ARG A 650 40.54 -12.72 12.28
CA ARG A 650 41.78 -13.45 12.57
C ARG A 650 41.52 -14.72 13.37
N GLU A 651 40.59 -14.69 14.33
CA GLU A 651 40.26 -15.87 15.16
C GLU A 651 39.20 -16.79 14.54
N VAL A 652 38.50 -16.33 13.49
CA VAL A 652 37.38 -17.05 12.86
C VAL A 652 37.87 -18.17 11.94
N PHE A 653 39.00 -17.96 11.26
CA PHE A 653 39.51 -18.89 10.24
C PHE A 653 40.86 -19.54 10.58
N HIS A 654 41.50 -19.17 11.69
CA HIS A 654 42.80 -19.67 12.09
C HIS A 654 42.75 -21.18 12.40
N GLY A 655 43.51 -21.99 11.64
CA GLY A 655 43.58 -23.45 11.81
C GLY A 655 42.47 -24.26 11.12
N THR A 656 41.64 -23.64 10.27
CA THR A 656 40.60 -24.32 9.47
C THR A 656 41.10 -24.78 8.10
N GLU A 657 40.43 -25.77 7.48
CA GLU A 657 40.76 -26.27 6.11
C GLU A 657 40.60 -25.22 4.99
N ILE A 658 40.02 -24.05 5.31
CA ILE A 658 39.74 -22.93 4.41
C ILE A 658 41.00 -22.07 4.17
N GLY A 659 42.00 -22.17 5.07
CA GLY A 659 43.22 -21.36 5.07
C GLY A 659 43.01 -19.95 5.60
N ASP A 660 44.09 -19.18 5.75
CA ASP A 660 44.05 -17.84 6.33
C ASP A 660 43.37 -16.84 5.36
N LEU A 661 42.27 -16.23 5.82
CA LEU A 661 41.47 -15.26 5.05
C LEU A 661 42.24 -13.94 4.82
N CYS A 662 43.11 -13.59 5.75
CA CYS A 662 43.73 -12.27 5.86
C CYS A 662 44.59 -11.90 4.64
N ASP A 663 45.17 -12.90 3.96
CA ASP A 663 46.06 -12.71 2.81
C ASP A 663 45.32 -12.82 1.46
N ARG A 664 43.99 -13.02 1.45
CA ARG A 664 43.22 -13.40 0.25
C ARG A 664 42.29 -12.32 -0.30
N ASN A 665 42.40 -11.09 0.21
CA ASN A 665 41.66 -9.90 -0.20
C ASN A 665 40.17 -10.17 -0.49
N PRO A 666 39.40 -10.65 0.51
CA PRO A 666 38.02 -11.05 0.35
C PRO A 666 37.07 -9.89 0.05
N THR A 667 36.00 -10.20 -0.67
CA THR A 667 34.84 -9.31 -0.85
C THR A 667 33.73 -9.76 0.09
N ALA A 668 33.12 -8.84 0.84
CA ALA A 668 31.99 -9.18 1.70
C ALA A 668 30.79 -8.29 1.42
N TYR A 669 29.59 -8.81 1.72
CA TYR A 669 28.33 -8.09 1.66
C TYR A 669 27.41 -8.53 2.81
N ILE A 670 26.40 -7.71 3.11
CA ILE A 670 25.36 -8.07 4.08
C ILE A 670 24.35 -8.96 3.36
N ASP A 671 24.07 -10.14 3.90
CA ASP A 671 23.07 -11.04 3.30
C ASP A 671 21.66 -10.55 3.66
N GLU A 672 20.96 -9.97 2.70
CA GLU A 672 19.59 -9.44 2.87
C GLU A 672 18.56 -10.51 3.23
N ARG A 673 18.88 -11.80 3.04
CA ARG A 673 17.99 -12.92 3.40
C ARG A 673 18.10 -13.34 4.86
N THR A 674 19.18 -12.95 5.54
CA THR A 674 19.44 -13.27 6.95
C THR A 674 19.95 -12.03 7.68
N PRO A 675 19.08 -11.34 8.45
CA PRO A 675 19.48 -10.16 9.22
C PRO A 675 20.66 -10.50 10.14
N ALA A 676 21.71 -9.69 10.10
CA ALA A 676 22.97 -9.88 10.85
C ALA A 676 23.93 -10.98 10.36
N ALA A 677 23.75 -11.51 9.15
CA ALA A 677 24.72 -12.40 8.51
C ALA A 677 25.68 -11.63 7.58
N LEU A 678 26.98 -11.92 7.68
CA LEU A 678 28.01 -11.41 6.78
C LEU A 678 28.35 -12.48 5.74
N ALA A 679 28.06 -12.22 4.47
CA ALA A 679 28.44 -13.07 3.36
C ALA A 679 29.82 -12.65 2.83
N VAL A 680 30.79 -13.55 2.90
CA VAL A 680 32.18 -13.33 2.50
C VAL A 680 32.52 -14.24 1.32
N HIS A 681 33.08 -13.67 0.26
CA HIS A 681 33.52 -14.39 -0.92
C HIS A 681 35.00 -14.12 -1.22
N PHE A 682 35.77 -15.18 -1.48
CA PHE A 682 37.12 -15.08 -2.01
C PHE A 682 37.51 -16.30 -2.83
N THR A 683 38.54 -16.14 -3.66
CA THR A 683 39.10 -17.23 -4.47
C THR A 683 40.50 -17.59 -3.98
N GLY A 684 40.76 -18.86 -3.69
CA GLY A 684 42.07 -19.35 -3.25
C GLY A 684 42.82 -20.12 -4.35
N PRO A 685 44.17 -20.09 -4.36
CA PRO A 685 44.94 -21.07 -5.11
C PRO A 685 44.78 -22.47 -4.49
N SER A 686 44.87 -23.52 -5.31
CA SER A 686 44.88 -24.91 -4.86
C SER A 686 46.17 -25.17 -4.06
N GLY A 687 46.09 -25.02 -2.73
CA GLY A 687 47.21 -25.20 -1.82
C GLY A 687 47.54 -26.66 -1.51
N GLU A 688 48.83 -26.91 -1.28
CA GLU A 688 49.63 -28.14 -1.38
C GLU A 688 49.38 -29.24 -0.31
N HIS A 689 48.27 -29.20 0.43
CA HIS A 689 48.05 -30.11 1.57
C HIS A 689 46.75 -30.94 1.52
N ASP A 690 46.19 -31.13 0.33
CA ASP A 690 44.91 -31.82 0.15
C ASP A 690 45.13 -33.27 -0.33
N THR A 691 44.92 -34.24 0.56
CA THR A 691 45.03 -35.69 0.25
C THR A 691 43.82 -36.24 -0.50
N ALA A 692 42.96 -35.37 -1.04
CA ALA A 692 41.87 -35.74 -1.93
C ALA A 692 42.41 -36.01 -3.35
N LYS A 693 42.54 -37.30 -3.68
CA LYS A 693 42.77 -37.79 -5.06
C LYS A 693 41.61 -37.36 -5.97
N SER A 694 41.69 -36.19 -6.60
CA SER A 694 41.22 -35.93 -7.97
C SER A 694 41.40 -34.45 -8.28
N CYS A 695 42.04 -34.15 -9.43
CA CYS A 695 42.21 -32.83 -10.05
C CYS A 695 43.45 -32.02 -9.64
N THR A 696 44.66 -32.54 -9.91
CA THR A 696 45.89 -31.74 -10.01
C THR A 696 46.15 -31.14 -11.41
N ASP A 697 45.38 -31.53 -12.44
CA ASP A 697 45.81 -31.30 -13.84
C ASP A 697 44.98 -30.27 -14.64
N ALA A 698 44.10 -29.49 -14.01
CA ALA A 698 43.19 -28.58 -14.75
C ALA A 698 43.33 -27.07 -14.43
N GLY A 699 44.26 -26.65 -13.55
CA GLY A 699 44.48 -25.23 -13.25
C GLY A 699 43.23 -24.45 -12.78
N GLY A 700 42.22 -25.15 -12.24
CA GLY A 700 40.96 -24.56 -11.79
C GLY A 700 41.12 -23.75 -10.50
N LYS A 701 40.31 -22.70 -10.34
CA LYS A 701 40.25 -21.89 -9.11
C LYS A 701 39.14 -22.40 -8.19
N ARG A 702 39.41 -22.48 -6.88
CA ARG A 702 38.37 -22.73 -5.86
C ARG A 702 37.81 -21.39 -5.39
N SER A 703 36.49 -21.21 -5.51
CA SER A 703 35.76 -20.08 -4.93
C SER A 703 35.06 -20.52 -3.65
N TYR A 704 35.23 -19.73 -2.60
CA TYR A 704 34.65 -19.96 -1.29
C TYR A 704 33.56 -18.92 -1.05
N ASN A 705 32.33 -19.38 -0.84
CA ASN A 705 31.22 -18.57 -0.34
C ASN A 705 31.03 -18.92 1.13
N ILE A 706 31.14 -17.93 2.01
CA ILE A 706 31.11 -18.12 3.46
C ILE A 706 30.03 -17.22 4.04
N THR A 707 29.14 -17.78 4.85
CA THR A 707 28.19 -16.99 5.64
C THR A 707 28.57 -17.06 7.10
N VAL A 708 28.73 -15.89 7.71
CA VAL A 708 29.15 -15.70 9.10
C VAL A 708 27.98 -15.13 9.90
N THR A 709 27.53 -15.82 10.94
CA THR A 709 26.42 -15.40 11.81
C THR A 709 26.83 -15.39 13.29
N CYS A 710 26.15 -14.56 14.08
CA CYS A 710 26.26 -14.58 15.55
C CYS A 710 25.41 -15.73 16.12
N GLY A 711 25.98 -16.57 17.00
CA GLY A 711 25.25 -17.62 17.70
C GLY A 711 24.51 -17.13 18.95
N ASP A 712 23.37 -17.76 19.26
CA ASP A 712 22.34 -17.28 20.22
C ASP A 712 22.52 -17.67 21.70
N ASP A 713 23.68 -18.19 22.14
CA ASP A 713 23.85 -18.57 23.56
C ASP A 713 24.66 -17.53 24.34
N GLY A 714 24.12 -17.07 25.48
CA GLY A 714 24.53 -15.88 26.26
C GLY A 714 25.92 -15.88 26.91
N THR A 715 26.91 -16.54 26.31
CA THR A 715 28.33 -16.41 26.61
C THR A 715 29.08 -15.99 25.36
N LEU A 716 29.92 -14.96 25.46
CA LEU A 716 30.78 -14.41 24.39
C LEU A 716 31.14 -15.42 23.29
N GLY A 717 30.63 -15.16 22.07
CA GLY A 717 31.39 -15.32 20.83
C GLY A 717 31.48 -16.73 20.25
N ARG A 718 30.36 -17.39 19.97
CA ARG A 718 30.35 -18.45 18.95
C ARG A 718 29.88 -17.88 17.62
N ILE A 719 30.79 -17.88 16.65
CA ILE A 719 30.52 -17.52 15.26
C ILE A 719 30.19 -18.82 14.53
N GLU A 720 29.01 -18.89 13.93
CA GLU A 720 28.65 -20.00 13.04
C GLU A 720 29.09 -19.66 11.62
N VAL A 721 29.83 -20.59 11.01
CA VAL A 721 30.40 -20.42 9.68
C VAL A 721 29.87 -21.54 8.79
N SER A 722 29.09 -21.18 7.77
CA SER A 722 28.69 -22.10 6.71
C SER A 722 29.51 -21.83 5.45
N VAL A 723 30.00 -22.89 4.81
CA VAL A 723 30.94 -22.78 3.68
C VAL A 723 30.43 -23.59 2.50
N ALA A 724 30.25 -22.92 1.37
CA ALA A 724 30.00 -23.54 0.08
C ALA A 724 31.23 -23.36 -0.82
N VAL A 725 31.78 -24.47 -1.31
CA VAL A 725 32.92 -24.48 -2.23
C VAL A 725 32.44 -24.79 -3.63
N HIS A 726 32.69 -23.87 -4.56
CA HIS A 726 32.41 -24.07 -5.97
C HIS A 726 33.69 -24.25 -6.77
N TYR A 727 33.64 -25.19 -7.72
CA TYR A 727 34.76 -25.52 -8.60
C TYR A 727 34.42 -25.09 -10.02
N THR A 728 35.29 -24.28 -10.63
CA THR A 728 35.18 -23.93 -12.04
C THR A 728 36.35 -24.57 -12.80
N SER A 729 36.04 -25.53 -13.68
CA SER A 729 37.02 -26.05 -14.64
C SER A 729 37.05 -25.14 -15.87
N ARG A 730 38.23 -24.69 -16.29
CA ARG A 730 38.39 -24.17 -17.66
C ARG A 730 38.35 -25.35 -18.61
N HIS A 731 37.28 -25.46 -19.41
CA HIS A 731 37.33 -26.14 -20.70
C HIS A 731 37.51 -25.10 -21.79
#